data_AF-A0A651ECS4-F1
#
_entry.id   AF-A0A651ECS4-F1
#
_cell.length_a   1.000
_cell.length_b   1.000
_cell.length_c   1.000
_cell.angle_alpha   90.00
_cell.angle_beta   90.00
_cell.angle_gamma   90.00
#
_symmetry.space_group_name_H-M   'P 1'
#
loop_
_entity.id
_entity.type
_entity.pdbx_description
1 polymer ?
#
loop_
_entity_poly.entity_id
_entity_poly.type
_entity_poly.pdbx_seq_one_letter_code
_entity_poly.pdbx_strand_id
1 'polypeptide(L)'
;MGAVTHPFLRIVRARLGQAVMAAAVLATLCFGLIHALPGDAALRIAAARVGEGRLTPETVARIRAEAGLDRPLIVQYGAWMGRLARGDLGRSPVTRRPVAAELGSHARHTLALGLAGWLLSYAVALPLGLAAGLRPGGRLDRVTQAASVALASTPSFLIGIVLISILALSLRWLPPAGFRTSAHMVLPAATLALGLAANSVRVVRHAVVDVRGAFFVTYAQLRGLPEGAAFRRHGLRHAAVPVVTFMALQTGFVIDGFVVIETLFAYPGIGDLLVRSLLARDVPMAIRNDRLAVTPLKNATPETARDPARRLYGLPPRVRITDLIEEVGPRRDSRGPAALSPAPPRRGSVRPMAWSHMASRRHLLEHACGPPREGCSEFAHDFRPDMTPDDPAVAAALAAWRDALAPESVLSALEASHAYRRGTFPWDGRPLAVLRPRSADEAAACVAVAGAFGAPLHPVARGRSWGLGSRLPPQDAAILDLAGLDRVIALDMARGLARIEPGVTFAALQDRLKREGLAWHLPSFGGPPDASVLANALERGDGAGPGGDRFAALWDLDVALSTGERLRTGSARFGGAQASGATADLAIHPRPAGPTLEGLFSQSGFGVVLAATIALQPTPAFAEAMLFDLGPAPRLGPALAALAGLIRDGVVDPMGAALWDGAKRRASGAGGDGWGLSLALSGPDRGFLAARRRRALRALRPWAVEVLVEGDRDATGRRRETPLTGFSDGANLASLYAGRGRRPGDAGDPDADGCGFVWLCPVAPLEGAAVEALAAAVDAATAAAPVVAALGFQAQSARALHGYVSLAWDRAQPGADAAAMAAHDRLAERLIALGMPPFRRGWAGLAAQPIADPTARAVLARLRAALDPAGALSPGRTL
;
A
#
# COMPACT_ATOMS: atom_id res chain seq x y z
N MET A 1 -38.55 4.05 -24.62
CA MET A 1 -38.83 2.83 -23.82
C MET A 1 -38.06 1.65 -24.42
N GLY A 2 -36.81 1.43 -23.98
CA GLY A 2 -36.02 0.27 -24.36
C GLY A 2 -35.65 -0.49 -23.09
N ALA A 3 -36.39 -1.56 -22.80
CA ALA A 3 -36.15 -2.36 -21.60
C ALA A 3 -34.81 -3.09 -21.73
N VAL A 4 -33.81 -2.63 -20.97
CA VAL A 4 -32.56 -3.36 -20.72
C VAL A 4 -32.93 -4.68 -20.03
N THR A 5 -33.11 -5.73 -20.81
CA THR A 5 -33.29 -7.07 -20.28
C THR A 5 -31.93 -7.56 -19.80
N HIS A 6 -31.75 -7.58 -18.49
CA HIS A 6 -30.50 -8.00 -17.83
C HIS A 6 -30.01 -9.33 -18.45
N PRO A 7 -28.73 -9.45 -18.87
CA PRO A 7 -28.19 -10.67 -19.48
C PRO A 7 -28.37 -11.91 -18.60
N PHE A 8 -28.44 -11.72 -17.28
CA PHE A 8 -28.75 -12.76 -16.29
C PHE A 8 -30.15 -13.36 -16.48
N LEU A 9 -31.19 -12.54 -16.66
CA LEU A 9 -32.57 -13.01 -16.86
C LEU A 9 -32.71 -13.83 -18.15
N ARG A 10 -31.96 -13.48 -19.20
CA ARG A 10 -31.93 -14.24 -20.46
C ARG A 10 -31.31 -15.63 -20.26
N ILE A 11 -30.20 -15.72 -19.51
CA ILE A 11 -29.55 -17.00 -19.20
C ILE A 11 -30.46 -17.86 -18.33
N VAL A 12 -31.04 -17.30 -17.26
CA VAL A 12 -31.94 -18.04 -16.36
C VAL A 12 -33.15 -18.58 -17.12
N ARG A 13 -33.80 -17.78 -17.98
CA ARG A 13 -34.92 -18.23 -18.81
C ARG A 13 -34.52 -19.33 -19.79
N ALA A 14 -33.36 -19.21 -20.44
CA ALA A 14 -32.86 -20.24 -21.35
C ALA A 14 -32.59 -21.56 -20.61
N ARG A 15 -32.02 -21.51 -19.40
CA ARG A 15 -31.77 -22.71 -18.58
C ARG A 15 -33.05 -23.34 -18.04
N LEU A 16 -34.02 -22.54 -17.61
CA LEU A 16 -35.32 -23.04 -17.18
C LEU A 16 -36.06 -23.69 -18.36
N GLY A 17 -36.01 -23.09 -19.55
CA GLY A 17 -36.56 -23.67 -20.77
C GLY A 17 -35.89 -25.00 -21.14
N GLN A 18 -34.57 -25.09 -21.06
CA GLN A 18 -33.82 -26.34 -21.27
C GLN A 18 -34.21 -27.42 -20.25
N ALA A 19 -34.34 -27.05 -18.96
CA ALA A 19 -34.74 -28.00 -17.92
C ALA A 19 -36.17 -28.53 -18.14
N VAL A 20 -37.12 -27.65 -18.49
CA VAL A 20 -38.51 -28.05 -18.80
C VAL A 20 -38.56 -28.94 -20.04
N MET A 21 -37.84 -28.59 -21.10
CA MET A 21 -37.77 -29.40 -22.32
C MET A 21 -37.17 -30.77 -22.05
N ALA A 22 -36.03 -30.83 -21.35
CA ALA A 22 -35.39 -32.10 -21.01
C ALA A 22 -36.31 -32.97 -20.13
N ALA A 23 -36.99 -32.37 -19.15
CA ALA A 23 -37.97 -33.08 -18.32
C ALA A 23 -39.18 -33.58 -19.12
N ALA A 24 -39.63 -32.85 -20.14
CA ALA A 24 -40.71 -33.27 -21.03
C ALA A 24 -40.29 -34.42 -21.94
N VAL A 25 -39.14 -34.30 -22.61
CA VAL A 25 -38.57 -35.34 -23.48
C VAL A 25 -38.35 -36.64 -22.69
N LEU A 26 -37.74 -36.55 -21.51
CA LEU A 26 -37.52 -37.69 -20.63
C LEU A 26 -38.83 -38.33 -20.18
N ALA A 27 -39.83 -37.53 -19.78
CA ALA A 27 -41.15 -38.04 -19.44
C ALA A 27 -41.79 -38.79 -20.62
N THR A 28 -41.77 -38.21 -21.83
CA THR A 28 -42.28 -38.89 -23.04
C THR A 28 -41.53 -40.18 -23.34
N LEU A 29 -40.21 -40.17 -23.24
CA LEU A 29 -39.36 -41.33 -23.54
C LEU A 29 -39.60 -42.45 -22.53
N CYS A 30 -39.68 -42.12 -21.23
CA CYS A 30 -40.06 -43.07 -20.20
C CYS A 30 -41.44 -43.68 -20.47
N PHE A 31 -42.46 -42.85 -20.73
CA PHE A 31 -43.81 -43.33 -21.06
C PHE A 31 -43.80 -44.31 -22.24
N GLY A 32 -43.05 -43.99 -23.30
CA GLY A 32 -42.88 -44.89 -24.44
C GLY A 32 -42.20 -46.20 -24.08
N LEU A 33 -41.08 -46.14 -23.34
CA LEU A 33 -40.30 -47.32 -22.93
C LEU A 33 -41.14 -48.31 -22.11
N ILE A 34 -42.04 -47.79 -21.28
CA ILE A 34 -42.91 -48.59 -20.41
C ILE A 34 -43.94 -49.39 -21.18
N HIS A 35 -44.56 -48.75 -22.18
CA HIS A 35 -45.55 -49.42 -23.03
C HIS A 35 -44.88 -50.35 -24.06
N ALA A 36 -43.57 -50.21 -24.26
CA ALA A 36 -42.75 -51.13 -25.05
C ALA A 36 -42.26 -52.37 -24.27
N LEU A 37 -42.38 -52.40 -22.93
CA LEU A 37 -42.00 -53.57 -22.13
C LEU A 37 -42.98 -54.74 -22.35
N PRO A 38 -42.50 -55.97 -22.62
CA PRO A 38 -43.38 -57.12 -22.82
C PRO A 38 -44.12 -57.52 -21.54
N GLY A 39 -45.40 -57.89 -21.71
CA GLY A 39 -46.32 -58.36 -20.66
C GLY A 39 -47.43 -57.36 -20.28
N ASP A 40 -48.55 -57.88 -19.75
CA ASP A 40 -49.70 -57.06 -19.34
C ASP A 40 -49.41 -56.26 -18.06
N ALA A 41 -49.47 -54.93 -18.16
CA ALA A 41 -49.25 -54.02 -17.05
C ALA A 41 -50.29 -54.18 -15.92
N ALA A 42 -51.54 -54.52 -16.26
CA ALA A 42 -52.59 -54.72 -15.26
C ALA A 42 -52.35 -55.99 -14.43
N LEU A 43 -51.94 -57.08 -15.08
CA LEU A 43 -51.59 -58.35 -14.44
C LEU A 43 -50.41 -58.19 -13.48
N ARG A 44 -49.40 -57.40 -13.84
CA ARG A 44 -48.23 -57.11 -12.98
C ARG A 44 -48.59 -56.29 -11.74
N ILE A 45 -49.39 -55.23 -11.92
CA ILE A 45 -49.85 -54.41 -10.80
C ILE A 45 -50.73 -55.25 -9.87
N ALA A 46 -51.55 -56.15 -10.42
CA ALA A 46 -52.35 -57.09 -9.65
C ALA A 46 -51.49 -58.08 -8.85
N ALA A 47 -50.47 -58.66 -9.47
CA ALA A 47 -49.53 -59.59 -8.82
C ALA A 47 -48.80 -58.91 -7.65
N ALA A 48 -48.33 -57.67 -7.86
CA ALA A 48 -47.65 -56.88 -6.83
C ALA A 48 -48.57 -56.44 -5.67
N ARG A 49 -49.87 -56.23 -5.93
CA ARG A 49 -50.85 -55.78 -4.92
C ARG A 49 -51.42 -56.92 -4.07
N VAL A 50 -51.69 -58.08 -4.67
CA VAL A 50 -52.53 -59.13 -4.07
C VAL A 50 -51.78 -60.46 -3.89
N GLY A 51 -50.57 -60.58 -4.48
CA GLY A 51 -49.74 -61.79 -4.46
C GLY A 51 -50.12 -62.78 -5.56
N GLU A 52 -49.14 -63.53 -6.08
CA GLU A 52 -49.34 -64.42 -7.24
C GLU A 52 -50.41 -65.51 -6.99
N GLY A 53 -50.55 -65.99 -5.74
CA GLY A 53 -51.50 -67.03 -5.37
C GLY A 53 -52.98 -66.60 -5.27
N ARG A 54 -53.31 -65.32 -5.54
CA ARG A 54 -54.69 -64.77 -5.47
C ARG A 54 -55.08 -64.00 -6.73
N LEU A 55 -54.38 -64.23 -7.83
CA LEU A 55 -54.64 -63.61 -9.13
C LEU A 55 -55.87 -64.26 -9.78
N THR A 56 -57.00 -63.56 -9.76
CA THR A 56 -58.18 -63.93 -10.58
C THR A 56 -58.34 -62.98 -11.78
N PRO A 57 -58.90 -63.43 -12.92
CA PRO A 57 -59.17 -62.59 -14.08
C PRO A 57 -60.00 -61.33 -13.75
N GLU A 58 -60.95 -61.44 -12.81
CA GLU A 58 -61.79 -60.33 -12.35
C GLU A 58 -60.97 -59.29 -11.58
N THR A 59 -60.00 -59.73 -10.78
CA THR A 59 -59.09 -58.85 -10.04
C THR A 59 -58.19 -58.06 -10.98
N VAL A 60 -57.70 -58.69 -12.05
CA VAL A 60 -56.87 -58.05 -13.08
C VAL A 60 -57.69 -57.05 -13.90
N ALA A 61 -58.91 -57.42 -14.31
CA ALA A 61 -59.81 -56.53 -15.06
C ALA A 61 -60.21 -55.28 -14.25
N ARG A 62 -60.50 -55.45 -12.95
CA ARG A 62 -60.77 -54.32 -12.04
C ARG A 62 -59.57 -53.39 -11.93
N ILE A 63 -58.37 -53.93 -11.75
CA ILE A 63 -57.13 -53.13 -11.66
C ILE A 63 -56.80 -52.44 -12.99
N ARG A 64 -57.10 -53.07 -14.13
CA ARG A 64 -56.96 -52.47 -15.46
C ARG A 64 -57.83 -51.24 -15.64
N ALA A 65 -59.10 -51.32 -15.24
CA ALA A 65 -60.04 -50.19 -15.26
C ALA A 65 -59.68 -49.10 -14.24
N GLU A 66 -59.29 -49.47 -13.02
CA GLU A 66 -58.84 -48.51 -11.98
C GLU A 66 -57.58 -47.73 -12.39
N ALA A 67 -56.63 -48.39 -13.06
CA ALA A 67 -55.39 -47.77 -13.52
C ALA A 67 -55.55 -46.99 -14.84
N GLY A 68 -56.72 -47.07 -15.49
CA GLY A 68 -56.99 -46.43 -16.78
C GLY A 68 -56.21 -47.03 -17.96
N LEU A 69 -55.78 -48.30 -17.82
CA LEU A 69 -54.99 -49.03 -18.81
C LEU A 69 -55.85 -49.59 -19.96
N ASP A 70 -57.17 -49.49 -19.84
CA ASP A 70 -58.20 -49.84 -20.83
C ASP A 70 -58.43 -48.75 -21.90
N ARG A 71 -57.88 -47.55 -21.71
CA ARG A 71 -58.07 -46.40 -22.61
C ARG A 71 -57.04 -46.39 -23.75
N PRO A 72 -57.32 -45.71 -24.88
CA PRO A 72 -56.32 -45.52 -25.93
C PRO A 72 -55.04 -44.84 -25.40
N LEU A 73 -53.87 -45.27 -25.89
CA LEU A 73 -52.55 -44.81 -25.40
C LEU A 73 -52.38 -43.29 -25.43
N ILE A 74 -52.92 -42.63 -26.45
CA ILE A 74 -52.86 -41.16 -26.58
C ILE A 74 -53.63 -40.45 -25.46
N VAL A 75 -54.74 -41.03 -25.00
CA VAL A 75 -55.55 -40.51 -23.90
C VAL A 75 -54.84 -40.73 -22.57
N GLN A 76 -54.19 -41.89 -22.40
CA GLN A 76 -53.36 -42.18 -21.23
C GLN A 76 -52.18 -41.21 -21.12
N TYR A 77 -51.48 -40.97 -22.23
CA TYR A 77 -50.37 -40.02 -22.33
C TYR A 77 -50.80 -38.58 -22.05
N GLY A 78 -51.89 -38.11 -22.68
CA GLY A 78 -52.43 -36.77 -22.48
C GLY A 78 -52.87 -36.51 -21.04
N ALA A 79 -53.57 -37.48 -20.43
CA ALA A 79 -53.95 -37.40 -19.01
C ALA A 79 -52.72 -37.42 -18.08
N TRP A 80 -51.69 -38.19 -18.43
CA TRP A 80 -50.46 -38.28 -17.66
C TRP A 80 -49.62 -37.00 -17.72
N MET A 81 -49.38 -36.45 -18.92
CA MET A 81 -48.69 -35.17 -19.11
C MET A 81 -49.49 -34.00 -18.52
N GLY A 82 -50.82 -34.00 -18.63
CA GLY A 82 -51.68 -32.96 -18.06
C GLY A 82 -51.71 -32.94 -16.53
N ARG A 83 -51.58 -34.09 -15.85
CA ARG A 83 -51.36 -34.14 -14.39
C ARG A 83 -49.97 -33.64 -14.02
N LEU A 84 -48.97 -34.06 -14.78
CA LEU A 84 -47.58 -33.69 -14.57
C LEU A 84 -47.32 -32.18 -14.75
N ALA A 85 -47.99 -31.53 -15.72
CA ALA A 85 -47.94 -30.09 -15.93
C ALA A 85 -48.57 -29.29 -14.78
N ARG A 86 -49.51 -29.88 -14.03
CA ARG A 86 -50.15 -29.30 -12.84
C ARG A 86 -49.39 -29.58 -11.53
N GLY A 87 -48.22 -30.22 -11.61
CA GLY A 87 -47.44 -30.63 -10.44
C GLY A 87 -48.01 -31.84 -9.68
N ASP A 88 -49.03 -32.50 -10.22
CA ASP A 88 -49.64 -33.68 -9.59
C ASP A 88 -48.87 -34.95 -9.99
N LEU A 89 -48.05 -35.43 -9.05
CA LEU A 89 -47.31 -36.68 -9.14
C LEU A 89 -48.17 -37.91 -8.81
N GLY A 90 -49.49 -37.81 -8.68
CA GLY A 90 -50.41 -38.94 -8.51
C GLY A 90 -50.05 -39.93 -7.39
N ARG A 91 -50.61 -41.14 -7.48
CA ARG A 91 -50.37 -42.25 -6.54
C ARG A 91 -49.61 -43.39 -7.22
N SER A 92 -48.82 -44.15 -6.47
CA SER A 92 -48.20 -45.38 -6.98
C SER A 92 -49.32 -46.40 -7.25
N PRO A 93 -49.34 -47.04 -8.44
CA PRO A 93 -50.24 -48.14 -8.70
C PRO A 93 -49.95 -49.35 -7.82
N VAL A 94 -48.79 -49.51 -7.22
CA VAL A 94 -48.48 -50.65 -6.35
C VAL A 94 -48.77 -50.32 -4.89
N THR A 95 -48.14 -49.27 -4.34
CA THR A 95 -48.24 -48.93 -2.91
C THR A 95 -49.49 -48.10 -2.57
N ARG A 96 -50.19 -47.55 -3.57
CA ARG A 96 -51.33 -46.60 -3.46
C ARG A 96 -51.03 -45.30 -2.70
N ARG A 97 -49.78 -45.07 -2.28
CA ARG A 97 -49.36 -43.85 -1.58
C ARG A 97 -49.15 -42.70 -2.58
N PRO A 98 -49.31 -41.44 -2.15
CA PRO A 98 -48.93 -40.28 -2.96
C PRO A 98 -47.43 -40.34 -3.27
N VAL A 99 -47.06 -40.33 -4.55
CA VAL A 99 -45.65 -40.46 -4.95
C VAL A 99 -44.83 -39.28 -4.45
N ALA A 100 -45.41 -38.08 -4.40
CA ALA A 100 -44.74 -36.90 -3.86
C ALA A 100 -44.32 -37.07 -2.38
N ALA A 101 -45.14 -37.74 -1.56
CA ALA A 101 -44.85 -37.95 -0.14
C ALA A 101 -43.75 -38.99 0.05
N GLU A 102 -43.78 -40.07 -0.73
CA GLU A 102 -42.78 -41.13 -0.69
C GLU A 102 -41.43 -40.63 -1.20
N LEU A 103 -41.43 -39.93 -2.33
CA LEU A 103 -40.25 -39.31 -2.90
C LEU A 103 -39.65 -38.22 -1.99
N GLY A 104 -40.49 -37.38 -1.37
CA GLY A 104 -40.02 -36.35 -0.42
C GLY A 104 -39.34 -36.95 0.82
N SER A 105 -39.85 -38.07 1.33
CA SER A 105 -39.23 -38.79 2.47
C SER A 105 -37.84 -39.31 2.11
N HIS A 106 -37.71 -39.98 0.96
CA HIS A 106 -36.43 -40.52 0.48
C HIS A 106 -35.45 -39.41 0.07
N ALA A 107 -35.94 -38.33 -0.55
CA ALA A 107 -35.15 -37.16 -0.93
C ALA A 107 -34.43 -36.53 0.27
N ARG A 108 -35.11 -36.43 1.41
CA ARG A 108 -34.52 -35.91 2.64
C ARG A 108 -33.32 -36.76 3.09
N HIS A 109 -33.39 -38.08 2.99
CA HIS A 109 -32.30 -38.98 3.37
C HIS A 109 -31.12 -38.88 2.40
N THR A 110 -31.37 -38.84 1.09
CA THR A 110 -30.34 -38.61 0.06
C THR A 110 -29.64 -37.27 0.25
N LEU A 111 -30.40 -36.19 0.47
CA LEU A 111 -29.83 -34.86 0.70
C LEU A 111 -29.00 -34.80 1.99
N ALA A 112 -29.48 -35.42 3.07
CA ALA A 112 -28.74 -35.50 4.33
C ALA A 112 -27.44 -36.28 4.16
N LEU A 113 -27.47 -37.44 3.47
CA LEU A 113 -26.28 -38.23 3.16
C LEU A 113 -25.30 -37.45 2.29
N GLY A 114 -25.82 -36.75 1.28
CA GLY A 114 -25.06 -35.88 0.39
C GLY A 114 -24.30 -34.79 1.09
N LEU A 115 -25.04 -34.05 1.91
CA LEU A 115 -24.49 -32.95 2.69
C LEU A 115 -23.43 -33.47 3.68
N ALA A 116 -23.71 -34.58 4.37
CA ALA A 116 -22.77 -35.19 5.31
C ALA A 116 -21.47 -35.63 4.60
N GLY A 117 -21.57 -36.35 3.47
CA GLY A 117 -20.39 -36.78 2.70
C GLY A 117 -19.63 -35.62 2.07
N TRP A 118 -20.33 -34.59 1.57
CA TRP A 118 -19.72 -33.38 1.02
C TRP A 118 -18.97 -32.57 2.08
N LEU A 119 -19.58 -32.36 3.26
CA LEU A 119 -18.93 -31.68 4.38
C LEU A 119 -17.70 -32.46 4.87
N LEU A 120 -17.83 -33.78 5.02
CA LEU A 120 -16.73 -34.64 5.46
C LEU A 120 -15.59 -34.66 4.43
N SER A 121 -15.91 -34.65 3.13
CA SER A 121 -14.92 -34.51 2.06
C SER A 121 -14.08 -33.24 2.22
N TYR A 122 -14.71 -32.08 2.44
CA TYR A 122 -13.96 -30.83 2.60
C TYR A 122 -13.28 -30.70 3.96
N ALA A 123 -13.80 -31.33 5.01
CA ALA A 123 -13.11 -31.46 6.29
C ALA A 123 -11.77 -32.20 6.14
N VAL A 124 -11.67 -33.13 5.19
CA VAL A 124 -10.41 -33.82 4.83
C VAL A 124 -9.61 -33.02 3.79
N ALA A 125 -10.29 -32.51 2.76
CA ALA A 125 -9.63 -31.92 1.59
C ALA A 125 -8.96 -30.57 1.87
N LEU A 126 -9.56 -29.73 2.70
CA LEU A 126 -8.98 -28.43 3.06
C LEU A 126 -7.65 -28.58 3.83
N PRO A 127 -7.55 -29.32 4.95
CA PRO A 127 -6.29 -29.46 5.67
C PRO A 127 -5.23 -30.21 4.87
N LEU A 128 -5.58 -31.32 4.20
CA LEU A 128 -4.60 -32.07 3.40
C LEU A 128 -4.14 -31.29 2.17
N GLY A 129 -5.06 -30.66 1.44
CA GLY A 129 -4.73 -29.85 0.27
C GLY A 129 -3.91 -28.61 0.63
N LEU A 130 -4.23 -27.95 1.74
CA LEU A 130 -3.46 -26.82 2.25
C LEU A 130 -2.05 -27.25 2.66
N ALA A 131 -1.92 -28.31 3.46
CA ALA A 131 -0.63 -28.80 3.93
C ALA A 131 0.27 -29.31 2.78
N ALA A 132 -0.31 -30.02 1.82
CA ALA A 132 0.38 -30.46 0.60
C ALA A 132 0.80 -29.26 -0.28
N GLY A 133 -0.08 -28.27 -0.44
CA GLY A 133 0.19 -27.09 -1.26
C GLY A 133 1.20 -26.13 -0.66
N LEU A 134 1.30 -26.06 0.68
CA LEU A 134 2.31 -25.25 1.36
C LEU A 134 3.74 -25.80 1.16
N ARG A 135 3.89 -27.10 0.89
CA ARG A 135 5.20 -27.76 0.67
C ARG A 135 5.17 -28.62 -0.61
N PRO A 136 5.12 -27.99 -1.79
CA PRO A 136 5.04 -28.72 -3.06
C PRO A 136 6.25 -29.63 -3.24
N GLY A 137 6.01 -30.87 -3.69
CA GLY A 137 7.06 -31.88 -3.88
C GLY A 137 7.53 -32.57 -2.60
N GLY A 138 7.06 -32.17 -1.42
CA GLY A 138 7.38 -32.84 -0.15
C GLY A 138 6.77 -34.25 -0.02
N ARG A 139 7.17 -35.01 1.01
CA ARG A 139 6.64 -36.37 1.26
C ARG A 139 5.11 -36.37 1.40
N LEU A 140 4.54 -35.40 2.14
CA LEU A 140 3.10 -35.26 2.32
C LEU A 140 2.38 -34.99 0.98
N ASP A 141 2.89 -34.09 0.15
CA ASP A 141 2.33 -33.82 -1.18
C ASP A 141 2.36 -35.09 -2.05
N ARG A 142 3.49 -35.79 -2.13
CA ARG A 142 3.60 -37.02 -2.93
C ARG A 142 2.65 -38.13 -2.48
N VAL A 143 2.58 -38.40 -1.18
CA VAL A 143 1.66 -39.41 -0.62
C VAL A 143 0.21 -39.02 -0.86
N THR A 144 -0.13 -37.75 -0.62
CA THR A 144 -1.49 -37.25 -0.79
C THR A 144 -1.93 -37.29 -2.25
N GLN A 145 -1.05 -36.92 -3.19
CA GLN A 145 -1.33 -37.02 -4.63
C GLN A 145 -1.49 -38.48 -5.07
N ALA A 146 -0.61 -39.39 -4.64
CA ALA A 146 -0.74 -40.82 -4.97
C ALA A 146 -2.04 -41.41 -4.43
N ALA A 147 -2.39 -41.11 -3.16
CA ALA A 147 -3.64 -41.54 -2.55
C ALA A 147 -4.87 -40.94 -3.27
N SER A 148 -4.83 -39.64 -3.61
CA SER A 148 -5.87 -38.99 -4.39
C SER A 148 -6.06 -39.62 -5.77
N VAL A 149 -4.99 -39.98 -6.47
CA VAL A 149 -5.07 -40.65 -7.78
C VAL A 149 -5.67 -42.05 -7.62
N ALA A 150 -5.17 -42.84 -6.66
CA ALA A 150 -5.70 -44.18 -6.40
C ALA A 150 -7.20 -44.17 -6.04
N LEU A 151 -7.61 -43.26 -5.14
CA LEU A 151 -9.02 -43.11 -4.76
C LEU A 151 -9.88 -42.59 -5.90
N ALA A 152 -9.39 -41.64 -6.71
CA ALA A 152 -10.14 -41.11 -7.84
C ALA A 152 -10.35 -42.15 -8.96
N SER A 153 -9.40 -43.08 -9.12
CA SER A 153 -9.50 -44.19 -10.07
C SER A 153 -10.32 -45.37 -9.54
N THR A 154 -10.70 -45.38 -8.26
CA THR A 154 -11.44 -46.47 -7.65
C THR A 154 -12.95 -46.17 -7.68
N PRO A 155 -13.78 -47.05 -8.27
CA PRO A 155 -15.24 -46.95 -8.17
C PRO A 155 -15.71 -46.84 -6.71
N SER A 156 -16.65 -45.93 -6.43
CA SER A 156 -17.12 -45.62 -5.07
C SER A 156 -17.68 -46.84 -4.32
N PHE A 157 -18.31 -47.79 -5.01
CA PHE A 157 -18.82 -49.01 -4.39
C PHE A 157 -17.71 -49.93 -3.87
N LEU A 158 -16.55 -50.00 -4.54
CA LEU A 158 -15.40 -50.76 -4.05
C LEU A 158 -14.84 -50.13 -2.78
N ILE A 159 -14.77 -48.79 -2.74
CA ILE A 159 -14.41 -48.05 -1.52
C ILE A 159 -15.38 -48.43 -0.38
N GLY A 160 -16.68 -48.47 -0.67
CA GLY A 160 -17.71 -48.88 0.28
C GLY A 160 -17.53 -50.31 0.79
N ILE A 161 -17.29 -51.27 -0.11
CA ILE A 161 -17.04 -52.68 0.25
C ILE A 161 -15.81 -52.82 1.14
N VAL A 162 -14.72 -52.11 0.83
CA VAL A 162 -13.50 -52.11 1.66
C VAL A 162 -13.78 -51.54 3.04
N LEU A 163 -14.49 -50.41 3.12
CA LEU A 163 -14.87 -49.81 4.40
C LEU A 163 -15.76 -50.73 5.24
N ILE A 164 -16.74 -51.41 4.63
CA ILE A 164 -17.57 -52.41 5.31
C ILE A 164 -16.69 -53.55 5.83
N SER A 165 -15.81 -54.09 4.99
CA SER A 165 -14.95 -55.23 5.33
C SER A 165 -14.04 -54.93 6.53
N ILE A 166 -13.46 -53.74 6.56
CA ILE A 166 -12.54 -53.32 7.63
C ILE A 166 -13.32 -52.87 8.88
N LEU A 167 -14.20 -51.89 8.74
CA LEU A 167 -14.80 -51.19 9.90
C LEU A 167 -16.00 -51.93 10.47
N ALA A 168 -16.78 -52.63 9.65
CA ALA A 168 -17.98 -53.33 10.10
C ALA A 168 -17.74 -54.83 10.36
N LEU A 169 -16.99 -55.52 9.50
CA LEU A 169 -16.79 -56.97 9.63
C LEU A 169 -15.58 -57.33 10.50
N SER A 170 -14.43 -56.70 10.23
CA SER A 170 -13.18 -57.00 10.97
C SER A 170 -13.16 -56.34 12.34
N LEU A 171 -13.32 -55.01 12.39
CA LEU A 171 -13.24 -54.23 13.63
C LEU A 171 -14.57 -54.15 14.40
N ARG A 172 -15.71 -54.38 13.73
CA ARG A 172 -17.08 -54.33 14.31
C ARG A 172 -17.42 -53.00 14.99
N TRP A 173 -16.85 -51.89 14.53
CA TRP A 173 -17.09 -50.56 15.08
C TRP A 173 -18.39 -49.94 14.61
N LEU A 174 -18.80 -50.25 13.37
CA LEU A 174 -19.93 -49.62 12.70
C LEU A 174 -20.85 -50.66 12.08
N PRO A 175 -22.16 -50.39 11.97
CA PRO A 175 -23.09 -51.28 11.31
C PRO A 175 -22.84 -51.30 9.79
N PRO A 176 -22.86 -52.48 9.13
CA PRO A 176 -22.52 -52.61 7.70
C PRO A 176 -23.59 -52.05 6.76
N ALA A 177 -24.88 -52.07 7.14
CA ALA A 177 -26.00 -51.62 6.32
C ALA A 177 -27.24 -51.30 7.19
N GLY A 178 -28.12 -50.41 6.71
CA GLY A 178 -29.39 -50.06 7.35
C GLY A 178 -29.58 -48.55 7.59
N PHE A 179 -30.55 -48.18 8.43
CA PHE A 179 -30.94 -46.78 8.66
C PHE A 179 -31.47 -46.48 10.08
N ARG A 180 -31.42 -47.44 11.01
CA ARG A 180 -32.13 -47.31 12.30
C ARG A 180 -31.50 -46.32 13.27
N THR A 181 -30.19 -46.07 13.15
CA THR A 181 -29.43 -45.17 14.04
C THR A 181 -28.49 -44.29 13.20
N SER A 182 -28.02 -43.17 13.77
CA SER A 182 -27.06 -42.27 13.12
C SER A 182 -25.75 -42.96 12.72
N ALA A 183 -25.36 -44.04 13.41
CA ALA A 183 -24.18 -44.83 13.08
C ALA A 183 -24.24 -45.46 11.67
N HIS A 184 -25.45 -45.75 11.16
CA HIS A 184 -25.65 -46.30 9.82
C HIS A 184 -25.37 -45.30 8.69
N MET A 185 -25.26 -44.01 9.03
CA MET A 185 -24.93 -42.95 8.07
C MET A 185 -23.42 -42.79 7.88
N VAL A 186 -22.60 -43.24 8.83
CA VAL A 186 -21.15 -42.96 8.88
C VAL A 186 -20.43 -43.62 7.71
N LEU A 187 -20.64 -44.93 7.46
CA LEU A 187 -19.97 -45.64 6.36
C LEU A 187 -20.41 -45.16 4.97
N PRO A 188 -21.72 -44.96 4.70
CA PRO A 188 -22.17 -44.33 3.45
C PRO A 188 -21.56 -42.94 3.23
N ALA A 189 -21.56 -42.09 4.27
CA ALA A 189 -21.03 -40.73 4.18
C ALA A 189 -19.51 -40.73 3.99
N ALA A 190 -18.77 -41.62 4.66
CA ALA A 190 -17.33 -41.77 4.50
C ALA A 190 -16.96 -42.28 3.10
N THR A 191 -17.73 -43.23 2.55
CA THR A 191 -17.54 -43.73 1.18
C THR A 191 -17.68 -42.59 0.17
N LEU A 192 -18.73 -41.79 0.30
CA LEU A 192 -18.96 -40.61 -0.53
C LEU A 192 -17.86 -39.57 -0.32
N ALA A 193 -17.48 -39.31 0.93
CA ALA A 193 -16.46 -38.33 1.28
C ALA A 193 -15.10 -38.64 0.68
N LEU A 194 -14.64 -39.90 0.74
CA LEU A 194 -13.34 -40.31 0.19
C LEU A 194 -13.26 -40.12 -1.33
N GLY A 195 -14.32 -40.49 -2.06
CA GLY A 195 -14.38 -40.30 -3.51
C GLY A 195 -14.38 -38.81 -3.91
N LEU A 196 -15.11 -37.98 -3.18
CA LEU A 196 -15.13 -36.53 -3.42
C LEU A 196 -13.81 -35.87 -3.01
N ALA A 197 -13.22 -36.26 -1.88
CA ALA A 197 -12.00 -35.68 -1.33
C ALA A 197 -10.81 -35.90 -2.26
N ALA A 198 -10.75 -37.04 -2.96
CA ALA A 198 -9.70 -37.37 -3.90
C ALA A 198 -9.42 -36.23 -4.91
N ASN A 199 -10.49 -35.66 -5.49
CA ASN A 199 -10.38 -34.53 -6.42
C ASN A 199 -10.27 -33.18 -5.70
N SER A 200 -11.01 -32.98 -4.61
CA SER A 200 -11.02 -31.72 -3.86
C SER A 200 -9.65 -31.37 -3.28
N VAL A 201 -8.92 -32.36 -2.74
CA VAL A 201 -7.55 -32.19 -2.22
C VAL A 201 -6.62 -31.64 -3.29
N ARG A 202 -6.69 -32.16 -4.52
CA ARG A 202 -5.85 -31.74 -5.64
C ARG A 202 -6.15 -30.29 -6.02
N VAL A 203 -7.43 -29.91 -6.10
CA VAL A 203 -7.84 -28.53 -6.41
C VAL A 203 -7.35 -27.55 -5.35
N VAL A 204 -7.54 -27.86 -4.06
CA VAL A 204 -7.05 -27.04 -2.95
C VAL A 204 -5.53 -26.89 -3.03
N ARG A 205 -4.81 -28.00 -3.24
CA ARG A 205 -3.36 -28.02 -3.38
C ARG A 205 -2.90 -27.13 -4.54
N HIS A 206 -3.49 -27.27 -5.72
CA HIS A 206 -3.13 -26.45 -6.89
C HIS A 206 -3.36 -24.96 -6.63
N ALA A 207 -4.51 -24.60 -6.06
CA ALA A 207 -4.82 -23.22 -5.71
C ALA A 207 -3.80 -22.60 -4.75
N VAL A 208 -3.34 -23.37 -3.76
CA VAL A 208 -2.34 -22.92 -2.78
C VAL A 208 -0.97 -22.74 -3.42
N VAL A 209 -0.55 -23.68 -4.28
CA VAL A 209 0.75 -23.60 -4.98
C VAL A 209 0.79 -22.39 -5.92
N ASP A 210 -0.26 -22.17 -6.71
CA ASP A 210 -0.34 -21.04 -7.64
C ASP A 210 -0.27 -19.70 -6.91
N VAL A 211 -0.97 -19.59 -5.77
CA VAL A 211 -0.98 -18.38 -4.96
C VAL A 211 0.35 -18.14 -4.26
N ARG A 212 1.02 -19.20 -3.77
CA ARG A 212 2.34 -19.11 -3.14
C ARG A 212 3.39 -18.58 -4.12
N GLY A 213 3.28 -18.93 -5.41
CA GLY A 213 4.15 -18.43 -6.48
C GLY A 213 3.75 -17.05 -7.04
N ALA A 214 2.68 -16.42 -6.54
CA ALA A 214 2.21 -15.17 -7.10
C ALA A 214 3.02 -13.96 -6.60
N PHE A 215 3.31 -13.01 -7.49
CA PHE A 215 4.12 -11.82 -7.20
C PHE A 215 3.62 -11.01 -6.00
N PHE A 216 2.30 -10.94 -5.76
CA PHE A 216 1.78 -10.18 -4.61
C PHE A 216 2.19 -10.78 -3.25
N VAL A 217 2.47 -12.09 -3.18
CA VAL A 217 2.99 -12.75 -1.98
C VAL A 217 4.45 -12.37 -1.77
N THR A 218 5.26 -12.44 -2.84
CA THR A 218 6.65 -11.97 -2.83
C THR A 218 6.73 -10.49 -2.47
N TYR A 219 5.86 -9.65 -3.03
CA TYR A 219 5.80 -8.22 -2.71
C TYR A 219 5.46 -7.97 -1.24
N ALA A 220 4.52 -8.73 -0.66
CA ALA A 220 4.21 -8.66 0.76
C ALA A 220 5.42 -9.04 1.64
N GLN A 221 6.21 -10.03 1.22
CA GLN A 221 7.46 -10.43 1.89
C GLN A 221 8.55 -9.37 1.76
N LEU A 222 8.72 -8.75 0.59
CA LEU A 222 9.66 -7.64 0.36
C LEU A 222 9.35 -6.42 1.25
N ARG A 223 8.07 -6.22 1.58
CA ARG A 223 7.63 -5.21 2.56
C ARG A 223 7.86 -5.63 4.02
N GLY A 224 8.41 -6.81 4.26
CA GLY A 224 8.79 -7.34 5.56
C GLY A 224 7.80 -8.32 6.20
N LEU A 225 6.72 -8.74 5.53
CA LEU A 225 5.84 -9.75 6.14
C LEU A 225 6.49 -11.14 6.08
N PRO A 226 6.52 -11.90 7.20
CA PRO A 226 7.00 -13.28 7.16
C PRO A 226 6.09 -14.11 6.26
N GLU A 227 6.66 -15.12 5.60
CA GLU A 227 5.99 -15.93 4.58
C GLU A 227 4.62 -16.45 5.03
N GLY A 228 4.52 -16.99 6.25
CA GLY A 228 3.26 -17.47 6.82
C GLY A 228 2.23 -16.38 7.04
N ALA A 229 2.63 -15.17 7.45
CA ALA A 229 1.72 -14.04 7.61
C ALA A 229 1.26 -13.48 6.25
N ALA A 230 2.17 -13.40 5.28
CA ALA A 230 1.85 -12.98 3.91
C ALA A 230 0.81 -13.93 3.29
N PHE A 231 1.03 -15.25 3.41
CA PHE A 231 0.10 -16.25 2.90
C PHE A 231 -1.23 -16.26 3.67
N ARG A 232 -1.22 -16.17 5.02
CA ARG A 232 -2.46 -16.15 5.81
C ARG A 232 -3.32 -14.91 5.53
N ARG A 233 -2.71 -13.71 5.51
CA ARG A 233 -3.44 -12.44 5.34
C ARG A 233 -3.83 -12.18 3.88
N HIS A 234 -2.99 -12.57 2.93
CA HIS A 234 -3.18 -12.23 1.51
C HIS A 234 -3.39 -13.46 0.63
N GLY A 235 -2.70 -14.58 0.89
CA GLY A 235 -2.78 -15.80 0.08
C GLY A 235 -4.10 -16.56 0.22
N LEU A 236 -4.56 -16.85 1.44
CA LEU A 236 -5.75 -17.70 1.69
C LEU A 236 -7.00 -17.21 0.95
N ARG A 237 -7.26 -15.89 0.96
CA ARG A 237 -8.39 -15.28 0.23
C ARG A 237 -8.32 -15.50 -1.28
N HIS A 238 -7.11 -15.54 -1.87
CA HIS A 238 -6.93 -15.76 -3.29
C HIS A 238 -6.97 -17.26 -3.63
N ALA A 239 -6.50 -18.12 -2.73
CA ALA A 239 -6.58 -19.57 -2.88
C ALA A 239 -8.03 -20.07 -2.71
N ALA A 240 -8.86 -19.39 -1.92
CA ALA A 240 -10.26 -19.73 -1.72
C ALA A 240 -11.11 -19.61 -2.99
N VAL A 241 -10.78 -18.71 -3.92
CA VAL A 241 -11.59 -18.47 -5.14
C VAL A 241 -11.78 -19.74 -5.99
N PRO A 242 -10.73 -20.43 -6.46
CA PRO A 242 -10.89 -21.69 -7.19
C PRO A 242 -11.49 -22.80 -6.34
N VAL A 243 -11.18 -22.86 -5.04
CA VAL A 243 -11.70 -23.88 -4.12
C VAL A 243 -13.21 -23.77 -3.96
N VAL A 244 -13.73 -22.58 -3.65
CA VAL A 244 -15.17 -22.32 -3.52
C VAL A 244 -15.89 -22.53 -4.86
N THR A 245 -15.25 -22.18 -5.98
CA THR A 245 -15.82 -22.45 -7.31
C THR A 245 -15.96 -23.96 -7.54
N PHE A 246 -14.95 -24.74 -7.18
CA PHE A 246 -14.99 -26.19 -7.32
C PHE A 246 -15.98 -26.84 -6.34
N MET A 247 -16.06 -26.35 -5.09
CA MET A 247 -17.08 -26.74 -4.11
C MET A 247 -18.48 -26.62 -4.69
N ALA A 248 -18.79 -25.50 -5.34
CA ALA A 248 -20.09 -25.25 -5.96
C ALA A 248 -20.35 -26.15 -7.17
N LEU A 249 -19.33 -26.46 -7.97
CA LEU A 249 -19.47 -27.40 -9.09
C LEU A 249 -19.64 -28.84 -8.62
N GLN A 250 -18.97 -29.20 -7.52
CA GLN A 250 -18.96 -30.57 -7.01
C GLN A 250 -20.32 -31.03 -6.49
N THR A 251 -21.18 -30.13 -6.01
CA THR A 251 -22.54 -30.47 -5.56
C THR A 251 -23.38 -31.15 -6.64
N GLY A 252 -23.16 -30.82 -7.92
CA GLY A 252 -23.82 -31.49 -9.05
C GLY A 252 -23.35 -32.92 -9.31
N PHE A 253 -22.11 -33.25 -8.92
CA PHE A 253 -21.53 -34.60 -9.06
C PHE A 253 -21.89 -35.53 -7.90
N VAL A 254 -22.26 -34.98 -6.74
CA VAL A 254 -22.69 -35.78 -5.57
C VAL A 254 -23.87 -36.69 -5.93
N ILE A 255 -24.73 -36.23 -6.85
CA ILE A 255 -25.94 -36.92 -7.28
C ILE A 255 -25.63 -38.27 -7.96
N ASP A 256 -24.53 -38.35 -8.72
CA ASP A 256 -24.17 -39.51 -9.54
C ASP A 256 -23.82 -40.75 -8.69
N GLY A 257 -23.27 -40.52 -7.49
CA GLY A 257 -22.81 -41.58 -6.60
C GLY A 257 -23.87 -42.17 -5.66
N PHE A 258 -25.02 -41.52 -5.49
CA PHE A 258 -26.01 -41.94 -4.49
C PHE A 258 -26.64 -43.29 -4.79
N VAL A 259 -26.99 -43.56 -6.06
CA VAL A 259 -27.75 -44.77 -6.40
C VAL A 259 -27.00 -46.03 -5.94
N VAL A 260 -25.70 -46.07 -6.20
CA VAL A 260 -24.88 -47.22 -5.86
C VAL A 260 -24.59 -47.28 -4.36
N ILE A 261 -24.28 -46.14 -3.72
CA ILE A 261 -23.98 -46.08 -2.29
C ILE A 261 -25.23 -46.42 -1.46
N GLU A 262 -26.38 -45.83 -1.77
CA GLU A 262 -27.64 -46.08 -1.04
C GLU A 262 -28.08 -47.55 -1.16
N THR A 263 -27.94 -48.14 -2.35
CA THR A 263 -28.25 -49.56 -2.56
C THR A 263 -27.27 -50.46 -1.80
N LEU A 264 -25.96 -50.19 -1.87
CA LEU A 264 -24.93 -50.99 -1.22
C LEU A 264 -25.11 -51.03 0.31
N PHE A 265 -25.47 -49.91 0.92
CA PHE A 265 -25.64 -49.78 2.36
C PHE A 265 -27.09 -49.97 2.84
N ALA A 266 -28.02 -50.33 1.94
CA ALA A 266 -29.46 -50.43 2.22
C ALA A 266 -30.02 -49.17 2.92
N TYR A 267 -29.58 -47.99 2.47
CA TYR A 267 -29.96 -46.69 3.01
C TYR A 267 -31.19 -46.15 2.24
N PRO A 268 -32.27 -45.70 2.92
CA PRO A 268 -33.58 -45.41 2.30
C PRO A 268 -33.60 -44.05 1.59
N GLY A 269 -32.79 -43.91 0.55
CA GLY A 269 -32.75 -42.73 -0.31
C GLY A 269 -33.47 -42.92 -1.64
N ILE A 270 -33.41 -41.90 -2.48
CA ILE A 270 -33.98 -41.83 -3.83
C ILE A 270 -33.40 -42.94 -4.72
N GLY A 271 -32.12 -43.20 -4.63
CA GLY A 271 -31.43 -44.18 -5.46
C GLY A 271 -31.83 -45.62 -5.16
N ASP A 272 -31.85 -46.00 -3.88
CA ASP A 272 -32.36 -47.30 -3.43
C ASP A 272 -33.83 -47.48 -3.85
N LEU A 273 -34.64 -46.42 -3.69
CA LEU A 273 -36.04 -46.40 -4.15
C LEU A 273 -36.16 -46.58 -5.66
N LEU A 274 -35.25 -45.99 -6.45
CA LEU A 274 -35.20 -46.16 -7.90
C LEU A 274 -34.96 -47.62 -8.27
N VAL A 275 -33.91 -48.22 -7.70
CA VAL A 275 -33.51 -49.59 -7.99
C VAL A 275 -34.61 -50.57 -7.57
N ARG A 276 -35.18 -50.41 -6.38
CA ARG A 276 -36.32 -51.22 -5.91
C ARG A 276 -37.55 -51.07 -6.79
N SER A 277 -37.87 -49.85 -7.22
CA SER A 277 -39.02 -49.60 -8.10
C SER A 277 -38.81 -50.19 -9.50
N LEU A 278 -37.57 -50.18 -10.02
CA LEU A 278 -37.23 -50.84 -11.27
C LEU A 278 -37.33 -52.36 -11.16
N LEU A 279 -36.76 -52.96 -10.11
CA LEU A 279 -36.79 -54.41 -9.86
C LEU A 279 -38.22 -54.90 -9.59
N ALA A 280 -39.00 -54.15 -8.81
CA ALA A 280 -40.43 -54.41 -8.55
C ALA A 280 -41.33 -54.01 -9.71
N ARG A 281 -40.78 -53.45 -10.80
CA ARG A 281 -41.52 -53.01 -11.98
C ARG A 281 -42.69 -52.06 -11.62
N ASP A 282 -42.54 -51.27 -10.54
CA ASP A 282 -43.46 -50.20 -10.09
C ASP A 282 -43.13 -48.89 -10.81
N VAL A 283 -43.74 -48.79 -11.98
CA VAL A 283 -43.31 -47.89 -13.02
C VAL A 283 -43.56 -46.40 -12.72
N PRO A 284 -44.73 -45.96 -12.21
CA PRO A 284 -44.92 -44.54 -11.90
C PRO A 284 -44.04 -44.05 -10.75
N MET A 285 -43.57 -44.95 -9.88
CA MET A 285 -42.64 -44.64 -8.81
C MET A 285 -41.22 -44.39 -9.37
N ALA A 286 -40.73 -45.28 -10.24
CA ALA A 286 -39.41 -45.15 -10.87
C ALA A 286 -39.26 -43.88 -11.75
N ILE A 287 -40.28 -43.50 -12.53
CA ILE A 287 -40.21 -42.33 -13.44
C ILE A 287 -40.20 -41.00 -12.67
N ARG A 288 -41.01 -40.88 -11.63
CA ARG A 288 -41.19 -39.63 -10.89
C ARG A 288 -39.97 -39.30 -10.02
N ASN A 289 -39.21 -40.33 -9.66
CA ASN A 289 -37.95 -40.26 -8.95
C ASN A 289 -36.83 -39.61 -9.77
N ASP A 290 -36.75 -39.89 -11.08
CA ASP A 290 -35.70 -39.38 -11.97
C ASP A 290 -35.79 -37.85 -12.21
N ARG A 291 -37.02 -37.29 -12.18
CA ARG A 291 -37.27 -35.84 -12.34
C ARG A 291 -36.77 -34.96 -11.19
N LEU A 292 -36.62 -35.51 -9.98
CA LEU A 292 -36.06 -34.79 -8.84
C LEU A 292 -34.54 -34.94 -8.75
N ALA A 293 -33.96 -35.89 -9.48
CA ALA A 293 -32.58 -36.27 -9.28
C ALA A 293 -31.57 -35.56 -10.20
N VAL A 294 -31.72 -35.38 -11.52
CA VAL A 294 -30.47 -35.23 -12.34
C VAL A 294 -30.35 -34.03 -13.30
N THR A 295 -31.42 -33.39 -13.76
CA THR A 295 -31.31 -32.54 -14.97
C THR A 295 -31.07 -31.02 -14.77
N PRO A 296 -31.62 -30.33 -13.74
CA PRO A 296 -31.40 -28.88 -13.60
C PRO A 296 -30.03 -28.52 -13.01
N LEU A 297 -29.38 -29.40 -12.22
CA LEU A 297 -28.09 -29.12 -11.57
C LEU A 297 -26.87 -29.42 -12.44
N LYS A 298 -26.92 -30.44 -13.32
CA LYS A 298 -25.76 -30.81 -14.17
C LYS A 298 -25.45 -29.78 -15.27
N ASN A 299 -26.38 -28.87 -15.59
CA ASN A 299 -26.25 -27.89 -16.68
C ASN A 299 -25.89 -26.46 -16.21
N ALA A 300 -25.51 -26.26 -14.95
CA ALA A 300 -24.97 -24.99 -14.47
C ALA A 300 -23.52 -24.82 -14.98
N THR A 301 -23.29 -23.86 -15.87
CA THR A 301 -21.94 -23.60 -16.40
C THR A 301 -21.01 -22.99 -15.32
N PRO A 302 -19.69 -23.19 -15.40
CA PRO A 302 -18.71 -22.64 -14.44
C PRO A 302 -18.74 -21.11 -14.24
N GLU A 303 -19.37 -20.37 -15.15
CA GLU A 303 -19.45 -18.91 -15.12
C GLU A 303 -20.44 -18.38 -14.08
N THR A 304 -21.55 -19.08 -13.80
CA THR A 304 -22.55 -18.65 -12.80
C THR A 304 -22.08 -18.85 -11.36
N ALA A 305 -21.18 -19.81 -11.10
CA ALA A 305 -20.59 -20.04 -9.77
C ALA A 305 -19.48 -19.03 -9.40
N ARG A 306 -18.83 -18.41 -10.40
CA ARG A 306 -17.69 -17.49 -10.20
C ARG A 306 -18.10 -16.09 -9.72
N ASP A 307 -19.28 -15.59 -10.09
CA ASP A 307 -19.75 -14.24 -9.77
C ASP A 307 -20.14 -14.05 -8.28
N PRO A 308 -20.91 -14.96 -7.63
CA PRO A 308 -21.26 -14.79 -6.21
C PRO A 308 -20.05 -14.90 -5.26
N ALA A 309 -19.07 -15.77 -5.55
CA ALA A 309 -17.83 -15.84 -4.77
C ALA A 309 -17.00 -14.54 -4.87
N ARG A 310 -17.01 -13.86 -6.03
CA ARG A 310 -16.33 -12.56 -6.19
C ARG A 310 -17.02 -11.44 -5.43
N ARG A 311 -18.36 -11.43 -5.42
CA ARG A 311 -19.19 -10.45 -4.69
C ARG A 311 -19.14 -10.64 -3.18
N LEU A 312 -19.13 -11.88 -2.69
CA LEU A 312 -19.08 -12.19 -1.25
C LEU A 312 -17.74 -11.75 -0.60
N TYR A 313 -16.65 -11.73 -1.37
CA TYR A 313 -15.31 -11.37 -0.89
C TYR A 313 -14.80 -10.00 -1.40
N GLY A 314 -15.64 -9.21 -2.09
CA GLY A 314 -15.28 -7.85 -2.55
C GLY A 314 -14.05 -7.80 -3.48
N LEU A 315 -13.81 -8.84 -4.27
CA LEU A 315 -12.62 -8.93 -5.12
C LEU A 315 -12.84 -8.15 -6.45
N PRO A 316 -11.95 -7.21 -6.83
CA PRO A 316 -12.03 -6.53 -8.12
C PRO A 316 -11.85 -7.53 -9.29
N PRO A 317 -12.41 -7.26 -10.48
CA PRO A 317 -12.18 -8.12 -11.64
C PRO A 317 -10.67 -8.21 -11.92
N ARG A 318 -10.17 -9.44 -12.14
CA ARG A 318 -8.80 -9.65 -12.61
C ARG A 318 -8.66 -8.98 -13.98
N VAL A 319 -8.07 -7.80 -14.03
CA VAL A 319 -7.43 -7.27 -15.24
C VAL A 319 -6.22 -8.18 -15.48
N ARG A 320 -6.19 -8.93 -16.58
CA ARG A 320 -4.94 -9.61 -16.95
C ARG A 320 -3.98 -8.51 -17.40
N ILE A 321 -2.75 -8.55 -16.90
CA ILE A 321 -1.70 -7.60 -17.32
C ILE A 321 -1.43 -7.72 -18.83
N THR A 322 -1.72 -8.87 -19.46
CA THR A 322 -1.67 -9.02 -20.92
C THR A 322 -2.70 -8.18 -21.67
N ASP A 323 -3.86 -7.88 -21.08
CA ASP A 323 -4.91 -7.07 -21.73
C ASP A 323 -4.56 -5.56 -21.67
N LEU A 324 -3.61 -5.16 -20.82
CA LEU A 324 -3.02 -3.81 -20.77
C LEU A 324 -1.82 -3.65 -21.71
N ILE A 325 -1.24 -4.76 -22.19
CA ILE A 325 -0.08 -4.76 -23.10
C ILE A 325 -0.53 -4.78 -24.57
N GLU A 326 -1.73 -5.27 -24.88
CA GLU A 326 -2.29 -5.18 -26.25
C GLU A 326 -2.78 -3.77 -26.65
N GLU A 327 -2.95 -2.84 -25.71
CA GLU A 327 -3.21 -1.43 -26.02
C GLU A 327 -1.94 -0.63 -26.38
N VAL A 328 -0.74 -1.22 -26.24
CA VAL A 328 0.54 -0.58 -26.58
C VAL A 328 1.42 -1.53 -27.40
N GLY A 329 0.93 -1.90 -28.60
CA GLY A 329 1.71 -2.56 -29.66
C GLY A 329 1.70 -1.74 -30.95
N PRO A 330 2.78 -1.75 -31.76
CA PRO A 330 3.07 -0.72 -32.74
C PRO A 330 2.14 -0.83 -33.95
N ARG A 331 1.23 0.14 -34.13
CA ARG A 331 0.57 0.33 -35.43
C ARG A 331 1.53 1.02 -36.38
N ARG A 332 2.24 0.21 -37.16
CA ARG A 332 2.82 0.61 -38.45
C ARG A 332 1.70 0.77 -39.48
N ASP A 333 1.94 1.76 -40.34
CA ASP A 333 1.43 1.96 -41.69
C ASP A 333 0.20 2.86 -41.93
N SER A 334 0.58 4.08 -42.36
CA SER A 334 0.19 4.72 -43.63
C SER A 334 -1.27 5.13 -43.82
N ARG A 335 -1.53 6.44 -43.63
CA ARG A 335 -2.14 7.39 -44.58
C ARG A 335 -2.55 8.66 -43.81
N GLY A 336 -1.96 9.81 -44.13
CA GLY A 336 -2.56 11.11 -43.76
C GLY A 336 -3.65 11.50 -44.77
N PRO A 337 -4.20 12.73 -44.71
CA PRO A 337 -4.74 13.45 -43.55
C PRO A 337 -6.24 13.77 -43.74
N ALA A 338 -7.00 14.00 -42.67
CA ALA A 338 -8.27 14.75 -42.75
C ALA A 338 -8.57 15.45 -41.43
N ALA A 339 -8.70 16.77 -41.49
CA ALA A 339 -9.08 17.63 -40.40
C ALA A 339 -10.49 17.27 -39.87
N LEU A 340 -10.62 17.18 -38.55
CA LEU A 340 -11.90 17.27 -37.86
C LEU A 340 -11.76 18.36 -36.79
N SER A 341 -12.40 19.50 -37.07
CA SER A 341 -12.57 20.62 -36.15
C SER A 341 -13.14 20.17 -34.79
N PRO A 342 -12.73 20.78 -33.67
CA PRO A 342 -13.31 20.49 -32.38
C PRO A 342 -14.74 21.07 -32.30
N ALA A 343 -15.71 20.22 -31.99
CA ALA A 343 -17.06 20.65 -31.64
C ALA A 343 -17.04 21.46 -30.32
N PRO A 344 -17.90 22.49 -30.16
CA PRO A 344 -17.88 23.37 -28.99
C PRO A 344 -18.33 22.65 -27.72
N PRO A 345 -17.84 23.07 -26.52
CA PRO A 345 -18.22 22.43 -25.27
C PRO A 345 -19.70 22.71 -24.95
N ARG A 346 -20.47 21.64 -24.76
CA ARG A 346 -21.83 21.73 -24.20
C ARG A 346 -21.74 22.32 -22.79
N ARG A 347 -22.31 23.51 -22.60
CA ARG A 347 -22.62 24.10 -21.29
C ARG A 347 -23.60 23.18 -20.56
N GLY A 348 -23.09 22.38 -19.62
CA GLY A 348 -23.85 21.70 -18.58
C GLY A 348 -23.38 22.21 -17.23
N SER A 349 -24.26 22.87 -16.49
CA SER A 349 -24.03 23.41 -15.15
C SER A 349 -23.73 22.29 -14.15
N VAL A 350 -22.45 22.07 -13.86
CA VAL A 350 -22.04 21.28 -12.68
C VAL A 350 -22.16 22.19 -11.46
N ARG A 351 -23.25 22.06 -10.71
CA ARG A 351 -23.38 22.61 -9.36
C ARG A 351 -22.31 21.96 -8.45
N PRO A 352 -21.69 22.72 -7.52
CA PRO A 352 -20.72 22.17 -6.59
C PRO A 352 -21.38 21.13 -5.68
N MET A 353 -20.81 19.93 -5.61
CA MET A 353 -21.20 18.90 -4.66
C MET A 353 -20.78 19.38 -3.27
N ALA A 354 -21.76 19.78 -2.46
CA ALA A 354 -21.56 20.14 -1.06
C ALA A 354 -21.04 18.93 -0.27
N TRP A 355 -20.04 19.17 0.56
CA TRP A 355 -19.46 18.21 1.50
C TRP A 355 -20.40 17.98 2.70
N SER A 356 -21.53 17.31 2.50
CA SER A 356 -22.53 17.04 3.56
C SER A 356 -22.66 15.57 3.99
N HIS A 357 -21.68 14.71 3.72
CA HIS A 357 -21.69 13.31 4.15
C HIS A 357 -20.45 12.86 4.95
N MET A 358 -20.04 13.68 5.91
CA MET A 358 -19.13 13.29 7.02
C MET A 358 -19.84 13.22 8.38
N ALA A 359 -21.16 13.02 8.41
CA ALA A 359 -21.95 12.98 9.64
C ALA A 359 -22.25 11.56 10.19
N SER A 360 -21.86 10.47 9.52
CA SER A 360 -22.28 9.10 9.90
C SER A 360 -21.16 8.16 10.38
N ARG A 361 -19.96 8.67 10.70
CA ARG A 361 -18.87 7.90 11.33
C ARG A 361 -18.40 8.42 12.68
N ARG A 362 -19.23 9.23 13.36
CA ARG A 362 -18.95 9.70 14.73
C ARG A 362 -19.08 8.59 15.78
N HIS A 363 -19.89 7.56 15.51
CA HIS A 363 -20.26 6.55 16.51
C HIS A 363 -19.20 5.47 16.83
N LEU A 364 -18.12 5.35 16.05
CA LEU A 364 -17.07 4.34 16.28
C LEU A 364 -15.85 4.86 17.06
N LEU A 365 -15.78 6.17 17.35
CA LEU A 365 -14.69 6.78 18.12
C LEU A 365 -15.07 7.06 19.59
N GLU A 366 -16.34 6.97 19.96
CA GLU A 366 -16.82 7.30 21.31
C GLU A 366 -16.69 6.16 22.33
N HIS A 367 -16.45 4.91 21.91
CA HIS A 367 -16.35 3.75 22.83
C HIS A 367 -14.91 3.34 23.24
N ALA A 368 -13.88 4.07 22.81
CA ALA A 368 -12.48 3.77 23.20
C ALA A 368 -11.77 4.90 23.96
N CYS A 369 -12.44 6.03 24.19
CA CYS A 369 -11.87 7.18 24.88
C CYS A 369 -12.57 7.36 26.23
N GLY A 370 -11.88 7.06 27.32
CA GLY A 370 -12.26 7.58 28.64
C GLY A 370 -12.24 9.12 28.62
N PRO A 371 -13.01 9.78 29.50
CA PRO A 371 -13.06 11.23 29.53
C PRO A 371 -11.66 11.82 29.75
N PRO A 372 -11.31 12.93 29.07
CA PRO A 372 -10.07 13.64 29.36
C PRO A 372 -10.11 14.10 30.81
N ARG A 373 -9.03 13.84 31.56
CA ARG A 373 -8.88 14.37 32.92
C ARG A 373 -8.96 15.90 32.84
N GLU A 374 -9.87 16.49 33.60
CA GLU A 374 -9.97 17.94 33.79
C GLU A 374 -8.64 18.42 34.39
N GLY A 375 -7.98 19.36 33.68
CA GLY A 375 -6.65 19.88 34.04
C GLY A 375 -5.74 20.22 32.84
N CYS A 376 -6.04 19.78 31.61
CA CYS A 376 -5.22 20.07 30.43
C CYS A 376 -5.56 21.40 29.72
N SER A 377 -5.82 22.47 30.47
CA SER A 377 -6.08 23.80 29.90
C SER A 377 -5.08 24.83 30.44
N GLU A 378 -3.80 24.65 30.13
CA GLU A 378 -2.78 25.71 30.13
C GLU A 378 -1.51 25.14 29.49
N PHE A 379 -1.42 25.21 28.15
CA PHE A 379 -0.15 25.07 27.44
C PHE A 379 0.06 26.34 26.62
N ALA A 380 0.28 27.44 27.33
CA ALA A 380 1.10 28.52 26.82
C ALA A 380 2.54 27.99 26.85
N HIS A 381 3.13 27.77 25.67
CA HIS A 381 4.52 27.39 25.46
C HIS A 381 5.13 26.38 26.46
N ASP A 382 5.31 25.12 26.02
CA ASP A 382 6.04 24.10 26.77
C ASP A 382 7.57 24.36 26.75
N PHE A 383 7.97 25.61 27.02
CA PHE A 383 9.33 25.94 27.42
C PHE A 383 9.49 25.40 28.83
N ARG A 384 10.31 24.36 28.99
CA ARG A 384 10.89 24.10 30.30
C ARG A 384 11.61 25.37 30.76
N PRO A 385 11.48 25.80 32.03
CA PRO A 385 12.29 26.90 32.54
C PRO A 385 13.76 26.62 32.24
N ASP A 386 14.51 27.66 31.88
CA ASP A 386 15.93 27.53 31.54
C ASP A 386 16.66 26.81 32.69
N MET A 387 17.07 25.57 32.43
CA MET A 387 17.83 24.77 33.38
C MET A 387 19.26 25.28 33.39
N THR A 388 19.78 25.58 34.57
CA THR A 388 21.17 25.99 34.71
C THR A 388 22.09 24.77 34.69
N PRO A 389 23.39 24.95 34.40
CA PRO A 389 24.39 23.89 34.57
C PRO A 389 24.43 23.30 35.99
N ASP A 390 23.96 24.05 36.99
CA ASP A 390 23.91 23.65 38.40
C ASP A 390 22.63 22.89 38.78
N ASP A 391 21.70 22.72 37.84
CA ASP A 391 20.49 21.93 38.07
C ASP A 391 20.89 20.48 38.44
N PRO A 392 20.37 19.91 39.54
CA PRO A 392 20.71 18.55 39.98
C PRO A 392 20.54 17.49 38.88
N ALA A 393 19.53 17.65 38.01
CA ALA A 393 19.29 16.74 36.89
C ALA A 393 20.40 16.83 35.83
N VAL A 394 20.86 18.04 35.52
CA VAL A 394 21.94 18.29 34.55
C VAL A 394 23.27 17.82 35.11
N ALA A 395 23.55 18.07 36.39
CA ALA A 395 24.75 17.60 37.06
C ALA A 395 24.83 16.07 37.13
N ALA A 396 23.72 15.40 37.47
CA ALA A 396 23.63 13.94 37.48
C ALA A 396 23.79 13.34 36.07
N ALA A 397 23.15 13.95 35.06
CA ALA A 397 23.31 13.53 33.67
C ALA A 397 24.75 13.72 33.18
N LEU A 398 25.42 14.81 33.55
CA LEU A 398 26.82 15.06 33.20
C LEU A 398 27.75 14.00 33.80
N ALA A 399 27.52 13.59 35.06
CA ALA A 399 28.25 12.48 35.66
C ALA A 399 28.01 11.17 34.90
N ALA A 400 26.75 10.83 34.62
CA ALA A 400 26.40 9.62 33.87
C ALA A 400 26.95 9.61 32.43
N TRP A 401 26.99 10.76 31.74
CA TRP A 401 27.61 10.86 30.42
C TRP A 401 29.13 10.68 30.48
N ARG A 402 29.80 11.15 31.54
CA ARG A 402 31.24 10.92 31.76
C ARG A 402 31.56 9.46 32.05
N ASP A 403 30.61 8.72 32.64
CA ASP A 403 30.75 7.28 32.83
C ASP A 403 30.50 6.49 31.53
N ALA A 404 29.61 7.00 30.66
CA ALA A 404 29.22 6.35 29.41
C ALA A 404 30.16 6.63 28.22
N LEU A 405 30.94 7.71 28.27
CA LEU A 405 31.81 8.17 27.19
C LEU A 405 33.26 8.31 27.67
N ALA A 406 34.20 8.33 26.72
CA ALA A 406 35.57 8.70 27.02
C ALA A 406 35.63 10.15 27.57
N PRO A 407 36.54 10.47 28.51
CA PRO A 407 36.62 11.80 29.14
C PRO A 407 36.70 12.96 28.12
N GLU A 408 37.47 12.80 27.05
CA GLU A 408 37.65 13.78 25.97
C GLU A 408 36.40 13.97 25.08
N SER A 409 35.43 13.06 25.18
CA SER A 409 34.16 13.12 24.45
C SER A 409 33.07 13.89 25.21
N VAL A 410 33.33 14.36 26.43
CA VAL A 410 32.40 15.16 27.23
C VAL A 410 33.03 16.49 27.61
N LEU A 411 32.54 17.57 27.00
CA LEU A 411 32.94 18.93 27.34
C LEU A 411 31.86 19.56 28.21
N SER A 412 32.23 20.08 29.37
CA SER A 412 31.34 20.92 30.17
C SER A 412 31.00 22.23 29.45
N ALA A 413 30.00 22.97 29.93
CA ALA A 413 29.68 24.30 29.44
C ALA A 413 30.91 25.22 29.38
N LEU A 414 31.80 25.16 30.38
CA LEU A 414 33.03 25.97 30.45
C LEU A 414 34.09 25.53 29.43
N GLU A 415 34.19 24.23 29.16
CA GLU A 415 35.14 23.65 28.21
C GLU A 415 34.64 23.74 26.75
N ALA A 416 33.33 23.93 26.55
CA ALA A 416 32.74 24.07 25.23
C ALA A 416 33.33 25.28 24.49
N SER A 417 33.96 25.01 23.33
CA SER A 417 34.51 26.04 22.46
C SER A 417 33.49 27.13 22.12
N HIS A 418 33.98 28.35 21.89
CA HIS A 418 33.20 29.46 21.34
C HIS A 418 32.40 29.07 20.08
N ALA A 419 32.85 28.06 19.31
CA ALA A 419 32.15 27.55 18.13
C ALA A 419 30.72 27.02 18.43
N TYR A 420 30.43 26.53 19.64
CA TYR A 420 29.10 26.06 20.04
C TYR A 420 28.22 27.17 20.66
N ARG A 421 28.72 28.41 20.68
CA ARG A 421 28.01 29.58 21.19
C ARG A 421 27.79 30.65 20.12
N ARG A 422 28.22 30.37 18.88
CA ARG A 422 28.09 31.29 17.74
C ARG A 422 27.04 30.79 16.78
N GLY A 423 26.31 31.74 16.22
CA GLY A 423 25.28 31.53 15.20
C GLY A 423 25.19 32.73 14.28
N THR A 424 24.46 32.58 13.18
CA THR A 424 24.22 33.68 12.24
C THR A 424 23.16 34.68 12.72
N PHE A 425 22.56 34.47 13.90
CA PHE A 425 21.55 35.34 14.49
C PHE A 425 21.75 35.41 16.02
N PRO A 426 21.15 36.40 16.72
CA PRO A 426 21.16 36.48 18.18
C PRO A 426 20.57 35.22 18.81
N TRP A 427 21.25 34.68 19.82
CA TRP A 427 20.78 33.53 20.57
C TRP A 427 21.11 33.73 22.04
N ASP A 428 20.08 33.75 22.88
CA ASP A 428 20.18 34.06 24.30
C ASP A 428 20.42 32.81 25.17
N GLY A 429 20.32 31.62 24.58
CA GLY A 429 20.51 30.35 25.27
C GLY A 429 21.98 29.99 25.56
N ARG A 430 22.17 28.89 26.28
CA ARG A 430 23.48 28.41 26.76
C ARG A 430 23.64 26.91 26.50
N PRO A 431 24.79 26.48 25.95
CA PRO A 431 25.09 25.05 25.86
C PRO A 431 25.46 24.53 27.26
N LEU A 432 24.74 23.53 27.75
CA LEU A 432 24.96 22.96 29.09
C LEU A 432 26.16 22.00 29.12
N ALA A 433 26.37 21.27 28.02
CA ALA A 433 27.49 20.39 27.77
C ALA A 433 27.60 20.11 26.27
N VAL A 434 28.72 19.55 25.81
CA VAL A 434 28.89 19.01 24.46
C VAL A 434 29.35 17.56 24.55
N LEU A 435 28.58 16.66 23.95
CA LEU A 435 28.83 15.22 23.92
C LEU A 435 29.25 14.81 22.51
N ARG A 436 30.36 14.09 22.38
CA ARG A 436 30.94 13.65 21.11
C ARG A 436 31.07 12.12 21.07
N PRO A 437 29.96 11.39 20.86
CA PRO A 437 30.00 9.95 20.73
C PRO A 437 30.81 9.53 19.50
N ARG A 438 31.49 8.38 19.59
CA ARG A 438 32.29 7.77 18.52
C ARG A 438 31.54 6.69 17.76
N SER A 439 30.39 6.26 18.29
CA SER A 439 29.57 5.20 17.71
C SER A 439 28.08 5.49 17.90
N ALA A 440 27.25 4.80 17.11
CA ALA A 440 25.81 4.84 17.28
C ALA A 440 25.37 4.35 18.68
N ASP A 441 26.08 3.40 19.27
CA ASP A 441 25.75 2.84 20.59
C ASP A 441 26.03 3.85 21.71
N GLU A 442 27.18 4.55 21.63
CA GLU A 442 27.49 5.68 22.53
C GLU A 442 26.48 6.81 22.39
N ALA A 443 26.08 7.16 21.17
CA ALA A 443 25.07 8.18 20.93
C ALA A 443 23.71 7.78 21.51
N ALA A 444 23.30 6.51 21.35
CA ALA A 444 22.08 5.98 21.96
C ALA A 444 22.13 6.00 23.50
N ALA A 445 23.28 5.67 24.09
CA ALA A 445 23.48 5.77 25.53
C ALA A 445 23.32 7.21 26.04
N CYS A 446 23.85 8.20 25.31
CA CYS A 446 23.67 9.62 25.66
C CYS A 446 22.20 10.03 25.69
N VAL A 447 21.42 9.58 24.70
CA VAL A 447 19.98 9.83 24.58
C VAL A 447 19.20 9.16 25.71
N ALA A 448 19.57 7.94 26.08
CA ALA A 448 18.96 7.23 27.21
C ALA A 448 19.22 7.94 28.55
N VAL A 449 20.46 8.39 28.78
CA VAL A 449 20.84 9.18 29.97
C VAL A 449 20.03 10.48 30.03
N ALA A 450 19.89 11.19 28.90
CA ALA A 450 19.07 12.40 28.84
C ALA A 450 17.62 12.14 29.28
N GLY A 451 17.01 11.05 28.81
CA GLY A 451 15.65 10.66 29.23
C GLY A 451 15.56 10.25 30.69
N ALA A 452 16.54 9.48 31.19
CA ALA A 452 16.55 8.98 32.56
C ALA A 452 16.63 10.09 33.62
N PHE A 453 17.44 11.12 33.36
CA PHE A 453 17.58 12.28 34.25
C PHE A 453 16.69 13.45 33.85
N GLY A 454 15.98 13.38 32.72
CA GLY A 454 15.23 14.51 32.17
C GLY A 454 16.12 15.68 31.77
N ALA A 455 17.39 15.44 31.45
CA ALA A 455 18.32 16.48 31.04
C ALA A 455 18.10 16.85 29.56
N PRO A 456 18.04 18.15 29.22
CA PRO A 456 17.74 18.60 27.87
C PRO A 456 18.91 18.30 26.93
N LEU A 457 18.63 17.66 25.79
CA LEU A 457 19.62 17.20 24.82
C LEU A 457 19.22 17.55 23.39
N HIS A 458 20.12 18.18 22.63
CA HIS A 458 19.89 18.58 21.25
C HIS A 458 20.91 17.94 20.29
N PRO A 459 20.47 17.12 19.32
CA PRO A 459 21.38 16.51 18.36
C PRO A 459 21.77 17.49 17.25
N VAL A 460 23.06 17.52 16.93
CA VAL A 460 23.64 18.27 15.83
C VAL A 460 24.55 17.34 15.04
N ALA A 461 24.46 17.34 13.71
CA ALA A 461 25.36 16.55 12.86
C ALA A 461 26.65 17.32 12.53
N ARG A 462 26.65 18.20 11.51
CA ARG A 462 27.82 19.02 11.13
C ARG A 462 27.69 20.50 11.52
N GLY A 463 26.53 20.92 12.02
CA GLY A 463 26.29 22.30 12.46
C GLY A 463 26.16 23.34 11.35
N ARG A 464 25.91 22.90 10.10
CA ARG A 464 25.85 23.77 8.91
C ARG A 464 24.43 24.25 8.57
N SER A 465 23.52 24.29 9.55
CA SER A 465 22.14 24.76 9.36
C SER A 465 22.03 26.28 9.53
N TRP A 466 22.91 27.03 8.85
CA TRP A 466 23.01 28.48 8.96
C TRP A 466 21.70 29.18 8.59
N GLY A 467 21.35 30.20 9.37
CA GLY A 467 20.08 30.92 9.25
C GLY A 467 18.85 30.20 9.79
N LEU A 468 18.98 28.96 10.25
CA LEU A 468 17.88 28.19 10.85
C LEU A 468 18.21 27.68 12.25
N GLY A 469 19.49 27.48 12.56
CA GLY A 469 19.88 26.98 13.88
C GLY A 469 21.37 26.77 14.11
N SER A 470 22.20 26.76 13.06
CA SER A 470 23.65 26.54 13.17
C SER A 470 23.98 25.28 14.00
N ARG A 471 24.68 25.43 15.14
CA ARG A 471 24.95 24.39 16.16
C ARG A 471 24.13 24.59 17.43
N LEU A 472 23.25 25.58 17.43
CA LEU A 472 22.60 26.09 18.62
C LEU A 472 21.32 25.30 18.89
N PRO A 473 21.09 24.86 20.13
CA PRO A 473 19.79 24.31 20.50
C PRO A 473 18.72 25.41 20.56
N PRO A 474 17.42 25.07 20.41
CA PRO A 474 16.33 26.05 20.48
C PRO A 474 16.26 26.81 21.82
N GLN A 475 16.71 26.17 22.90
CA GLN A 475 16.82 26.70 24.27
C GLN A 475 18.00 26.00 24.97
N ASP A 476 18.23 26.29 26.25
CA ASP A 476 19.30 25.70 27.06
C ASP A 476 19.25 24.16 27.02
N ALA A 477 20.31 23.55 26.48
CA ALA A 477 20.43 22.11 26.31
C ALA A 477 21.90 21.67 26.20
N ALA A 478 22.16 20.41 26.54
CA ALA A 478 23.39 19.73 26.13
C ALA A 478 23.35 19.47 24.61
N ILE A 479 24.47 19.61 23.93
CA ILE A 479 24.61 19.37 22.48
C ILE A 479 25.18 17.97 22.28
N LEU A 480 24.45 17.12 21.56
CA LEU A 480 24.94 15.83 21.08
C LEU A 480 25.52 16.02 19.67
N ASP A 481 26.84 16.11 19.58
CA ASP A 481 27.56 16.31 18.33
C ASP A 481 27.86 14.97 17.64
N LEU A 482 27.08 14.68 16.61
CA LEU A 482 27.12 13.46 15.80
C LEU A 482 28.07 13.58 14.61
N ALA A 483 28.92 14.61 14.53
CA ALA A 483 29.87 14.79 13.43
C ALA A 483 30.84 13.61 13.27
N GLY A 484 31.15 12.91 14.36
CA GLY A 484 32.05 11.74 14.38
C GLY A 484 31.45 10.45 13.85
N LEU A 485 30.12 10.38 13.69
CA LEU A 485 29.44 9.24 13.07
C LEU A 485 29.37 9.50 11.57
N ASP A 486 30.47 9.35 10.83
CA ASP A 486 30.59 9.77 9.44
C ASP A 486 30.82 8.64 8.42
N ARG A 487 30.38 7.43 8.76
CA ARG A 487 30.53 6.27 7.89
C ARG A 487 29.43 6.18 6.83
N VAL A 488 29.84 5.86 5.60
CA VAL A 488 28.96 5.23 4.61
C VAL A 488 28.94 3.73 4.93
N ILE A 489 27.95 3.31 5.72
CA ILE A 489 27.83 1.94 6.27
C ILE A 489 27.73 0.91 5.14
N ALA A 490 26.91 1.18 4.12
CA ALA A 490 26.71 0.29 2.98
C ALA A 490 26.44 1.09 1.71
N LEU A 491 26.89 0.57 0.57
CA LEU A 491 26.67 1.15 -0.76
C LEU A 491 26.36 0.05 -1.77
N ASP A 492 25.21 0.15 -2.42
CA ASP A 492 24.76 -0.77 -3.46
C ASP A 492 24.63 -0.02 -4.79
N MET A 493 25.65 -0.18 -5.64
CA MET A 493 25.71 0.45 -6.97
C MET A 493 24.82 -0.26 -8.00
N ALA A 494 24.30 -1.45 -7.74
CA ALA A 494 23.36 -2.11 -8.62
C ALA A 494 21.95 -1.50 -8.49
N ARG A 495 21.60 -1.07 -7.27
CA ARG A 495 20.28 -0.50 -6.95
C ARG A 495 20.28 1.00 -6.71
N GLY A 496 21.46 1.62 -6.58
CA GLY A 496 21.59 3.04 -6.26
C GLY A 496 21.18 3.38 -4.83
N LEU A 497 21.66 2.61 -3.85
CA LEU A 497 21.30 2.80 -2.43
C LEU A 497 22.54 3.03 -1.58
N ALA A 498 22.47 3.95 -0.63
CA ALA A 498 23.51 4.16 0.37
C ALA A 498 22.90 4.17 1.77
N ARG A 499 23.54 3.48 2.73
CA ARG A 499 23.25 3.61 4.16
C ARG A 499 24.32 4.48 4.78
N ILE A 500 23.91 5.57 5.43
CA ILE A 500 24.81 6.61 5.91
C ILE A 500 24.52 6.99 7.36
N GLU A 501 25.57 7.40 8.06
CA GLU A 501 25.50 8.00 9.40
C GLU A 501 25.35 9.54 9.32
N PRO A 502 24.92 10.22 10.41
CA PRO A 502 24.66 11.66 10.45
C PRO A 502 25.83 12.54 10.04
N GLY A 503 27.05 12.17 10.37
CA GLY A 503 28.28 12.89 10.03
C GLY A 503 28.67 12.79 8.55
N VAL A 504 28.06 11.92 7.74
CA VAL A 504 28.41 11.82 6.31
C VAL A 504 28.06 13.14 5.59
N THR A 505 29.08 13.77 5.01
CA THR A 505 28.93 15.04 4.29
C THR A 505 28.60 14.82 2.81
N PHE A 506 28.06 15.85 2.15
CA PHE A 506 27.83 15.82 0.70
C PHE A 506 29.14 15.55 -0.06
N ALA A 507 30.22 16.24 0.30
CA ALA A 507 31.54 16.02 -0.28
C ALA A 507 32.03 14.57 -0.09
N ALA A 508 31.93 14.03 1.14
CA ALA A 508 32.41 12.68 1.43
C ALA A 508 31.63 11.59 0.66
N LEU A 509 30.30 11.70 0.62
CA LEU A 509 29.47 10.76 -0.15
C LEU A 509 29.74 10.89 -1.65
N GLN A 510 29.87 12.13 -2.15
CA GLN A 510 30.18 12.38 -3.54
C GLN A 510 31.53 11.78 -3.95
N ASP A 511 32.59 12.02 -3.17
CA ASP A 511 33.92 11.45 -3.44
C ASP A 511 33.90 9.93 -3.42
N ARG A 512 33.07 9.32 -2.56
CA ARG A 512 32.84 7.88 -2.57
C ARG A 512 32.20 7.43 -3.89
N LEU A 513 31.15 8.11 -4.36
CA LEU A 513 30.48 7.79 -5.63
C LEU A 513 31.39 8.03 -6.85
N LYS A 514 32.30 9.02 -6.78
CA LYS A 514 33.33 9.26 -7.80
C LYS A 514 34.23 8.06 -8.00
N ARG A 515 34.72 7.47 -6.91
CA ARG A 515 35.57 6.27 -6.95
C ARG A 515 34.86 5.06 -7.55
N GLU A 516 33.53 5.02 -7.48
CA GLU A 516 32.69 3.97 -8.06
C GLU A 516 32.20 4.32 -9.49
N GLY A 517 32.78 5.33 -10.13
CA GLY A 517 32.53 5.69 -11.53
C GLY A 517 31.31 6.60 -11.80
N LEU A 518 30.68 7.19 -10.76
CA LEU A 518 29.54 8.10 -10.88
C LEU A 518 28.35 7.57 -11.70
N ALA A 519 28.08 6.25 -11.67
CA ALA A 519 26.84 5.72 -12.24
C ALA A 519 25.59 6.31 -11.53
N TRP A 520 25.76 6.65 -10.25
CA TRP A 520 24.75 7.28 -9.40
C TRP A 520 25.29 8.56 -8.78
N HIS A 521 24.38 9.50 -8.49
CA HIS A 521 24.67 10.73 -7.77
C HIS A 521 23.57 11.03 -6.75
N LEU A 522 23.89 11.88 -5.78
CA LEU A 522 22.88 12.52 -4.94
C LEU A 522 22.61 13.91 -5.52
N PRO A 523 21.34 14.33 -5.67
CA PRO A 523 21.01 15.69 -6.10
C PRO A 523 21.72 16.74 -5.25
N SER A 524 22.39 17.68 -5.91
CA SER A 524 23.17 18.73 -5.26
C SER A 524 22.29 19.73 -4.51
N PHE A 525 22.86 20.49 -3.60
CA PHE A 525 22.25 21.71 -3.08
C PHE A 525 23.28 22.83 -3.03
N GLY A 526 22.81 24.09 -3.02
CA GLY A 526 23.70 25.24 -3.03
C GLY A 526 24.39 25.57 -1.70
N GLY A 527 24.15 24.81 -0.64
CA GLY A 527 24.81 25.01 0.65
C GLY A 527 26.22 24.42 0.69
N PRO A 528 26.86 24.39 1.87
CA PRO A 528 28.26 24.04 1.97
C PRO A 528 28.48 22.52 1.74
N PRO A 529 29.56 22.11 1.04
CA PRO A 529 29.82 20.70 0.75
C PRO A 529 30.06 19.83 2.00
N ASP A 530 30.48 20.45 3.11
CA ASP A 530 30.71 19.80 4.40
C ASP A 530 29.44 19.66 5.26
N ALA A 531 28.26 20.06 4.76
CA ALA A 531 27.00 19.79 5.44
C ALA A 531 26.68 18.29 5.47
N SER A 532 25.97 17.86 6.50
CA SER A 532 25.45 16.50 6.62
C SER A 532 24.35 16.23 5.58
N VAL A 533 24.49 15.11 4.86
CA VAL A 533 23.45 14.61 3.94
C VAL A 533 22.19 14.23 4.71
N LEU A 534 22.36 13.47 5.79
CA LEU A 534 21.24 12.95 6.58
C LEU A 534 20.47 14.05 7.31
N ALA A 535 21.18 14.97 7.97
CA ALA A 535 20.53 16.08 8.67
C ALA A 535 19.79 16.99 7.69
N ASN A 536 20.36 17.27 6.51
CA ASN A 536 19.66 18.03 5.47
C ASN A 536 18.36 17.32 5.04
N ALA A 537 18.39 16.00 4.84
CA ALA A 537 17.20 15.24 4.48
C ALA A 537 16.14 15.21 5.60
N LEU A 538 16.54 15.01 6.86
CA LEU A 538 15.61 15.01 8.02
C LEU A 538 14.96 16.38 8.25
N GLU A 539 15.68 17.44 7.91
CA GLU A 539 15.20 18.81 7.89
C GLU A 539 14.35 19.18 6.66
N ARG A 540 14.11 18.21 5.76
CA ARG A 540 13.40 18.37 4.48
C ARG A 540 14.05 19.41 3.56
N GLY A 541 15.38 19.40 3.50
CA GLY A 541 16.15 20.25 2.59
C GLY A 541 16.03 19.81 1.13
N ASP A 542 15.82 20.77 0.23
CA ASP A 542 15.66 20.53 -1.20
C ASP A 542 16.99 20.33 -1.94
N GLY A 543 16.99 19.45 -2.94
CA GLY A 543 18.03 19.31 -3.95
C GLY A 543 17.62 19.77 -5.34
N ALA A 544 18.60 19.98 -6.20
CA ALA A 544 18.39 20.40 -7.58
C ALA A 544 18.14 19.19 -8.51
N GLY A 545 17.08 19.25 -9.31
CA GLY A 545 16.76 18.27 -10.34
C GLY A 545 15.87 17.10 -9.90
N PRO A 546 15.78 16.05 -10.73
CA PRO A 546 15.04 14.83 -10.41
C PRO A 546 15.49 14.21 -9.09
N GLY A 547 14.54 13.78 -8.25
CA GLY A 547 14.85 13.22 -6.93
C GLY A 547 15.35 14.26 -5.91
N GLY A 548 15.17 15.56 -6.18
CA GLY A 548 15.56 16.64 -5.27
C GLY A 548 14.86 16.61 -3.90
N ASP A 549 13.73 15.91 -3.76
CA ASP A 549 13.08 15.68 -2.46
C ASP A 549 13.87 14.61 -1.71
N ARG A 550 14.84 15.06 -0.91
CA ARG A 550 15.74 14.17 -0.19
C ARG A 550 15.05 13.38 0.89
N PHE A 551 14.02 13.95 1.52
CA PHE A 551 13.29 13.23 2.56
C PHE A 551 12.49 12.08 1.96
N ALA A 552 11.88 12.27 0.79
CA ALA A 552 11.21 11.20 0.06
C ALA A 552 12.17 10.07 -0.39
N ALA A 553 13.46 10.39 -0.55
CA ALA A 553 14.51 9.42 -0.85
C ALA A 553 15.06 8.67 0.39
N LEU A 554 14.61 9.02 1.60
CA LEU A 554 15.14 8.49 2.87
C LEU A 554 14.19 7.45 3.48
N TRP A 555 14.71 6.31 3.94
CA TRP A 555 13.96 5.30 4.69
C TRP A 555 14.85 4.45 5.61
N ASP A 556 14.24 3.54 6.36
CA ASP A 556 14.96 2.59 7.23
C ASP A 556 15.90 3.29 8.22
N LEU A 557 15.32 4.26 8.94
CA LEU A 557 15.98 5.02 9.98
C LEU A 557 16.35 4.09 11.15
N ASP A 558 17.51 4.36 11.74
CA ASP A 558 17.93 3.85 13.02
C ASP A 558 17.81 4.99 14.04
N VAL A 559 16.96 4.83 15.05
CA VAL A 559 16.55 5.93 15.94
C VAL A 559 16.75 5.53 17.39
N ALA A 560 17.48 6.34 18.14
CA ALA A 560 17.53 6.25 19.60
C ALA A 560 16.40 7.09 20.22
N LEU A 561 15.68 6.50 21.16
CA LEU A 561 14.61 7.13 21.92
C LEU A 561 15.08 7.45 23.35
N SER A 562 14.53 8.49 23.97
CA SER A 562 14.89 8.85 25.35
C SER A 562 14.42 7.82 26.38
N THR A 563 13.53 6.91 25.99
CA THR A 563 13.16 5.71 26.78
C THR A 563 14.29 4.68 26.91
N GLY A 564 15.38 4.84 26.16
CA GLY A 564 16.49 3.87 26.05
C GLY A 564 16.27 2.81 24.96
N GLU A 565 15.11 2.81 24.31
CA GLU A 565 14.84 1.91 23.19
C GLU A 565 15.53 2.38 21.89
N ARG A 566 15.91 1.42 21.04
CA ARG A 566 16.40 1.67 19.68
C ARG A 566 15.42 1.15 18.66
N LEU A 567 14.89 2.05 17.83
CA LEU A 567 13.87 1.76 16.83
C LEU A 567 14.48 1.71 15.43
N ARG A 568 14.16 0.64 14.69
CA ARG A 568 14.41 0.56 13.25
C ARG A 568 13.11 0.81 12.49
N THR A 569 13.10 1.77 11.57
CA THR A 569 11.95 1.99 10.67
C THR A 569 12.07 1.11 9.42
N GLY A 570 11.32 1.40 8.35
CA GLY A 570 11.43 0.65 7.10
C GLY A 570 11.10 -0.84 7.21
N SER A 571 11.45 -1.61 6.17
CA SER A 571 11.18 -3.06 6.12
C SER A 571 12.12 -3.88 6.99
N ALA A 572 13.27 -3.33 7.39
CA ALA A 572 14.25 -4.03 8.22
C ALA A 572 13.72 -4.38 9.62
N ARG A 573 12.72 -3.64 10.13
CA ARG A 573 12.09 -3.88 11.44
C ARG A 573 11.45 -5.27 11.60
N PHE A 574 11.25 -5.99 10.50
CA PHE A 574 10.65 -7.33 10.51
C PHE A 574 11.67 -8.46 10.39
N GLY A 575 12.98 -8.18 10.41
CA GLY A 575 14.07 -9.16 10.41
C GLY A 575 14.24 -9.98 9.11
N GLY A 576 13.20 -10.11 8.27
CA GLY A 576 13.19 -10.96 7.08
C GLY A 576 13.45 -10.25 5.74
N ALA A 577 13.76 -8.95 5.75
CA ALA A 577 13.93 -8.13 4.54
C ALA A 577 15.37 -7.59 4.36
N GLN A 578 16.35 -8.25 4.98
CA GLN A 578 17.77 -7.92 4.81
C GLN A 578 18.28 -8.56 3.52
N ALA A 579 19.06 -7.82 2.73
CA ALA A 579 19.77 -8.40 1.60
C ALA A 579 20.87 -9.38 2.10
N SER A 580 21.39 -10.25 1.23
CA SER A 580 22.47 -11.17 1.61
C SER A 580 23.86 -10.55 1.41
N GLY A 581 24.82 -10.87 2.28
CA GLY A 581 26.23 -10.47 2.12
C GLY A 581 26.50 -9.01 2.51
N ALA A 582 27.41 -8.33 1.81
CA ALA A 582 27.83 -6.94 2.09
C ALA A 582 26.72 -5.87 1.99
N THR A 583 25.49 -6.27 1.65
CA THR A 583 24.30 -5.41 1.55
C THR A 583 23.26 -5.71 2.64
N ALA A 584 23.56 -6.55 3.63
CA ALA A 584 22.62 -6.97 4.67
C ALA A 584 21.95 -5.82 5.42
N ASP A 585 22.65 -4.69 5.57
CA ASP A 585 22.13 -3.50 6.25
C ASP A 585 21.24 -2.61 5.37
N LEU A 586 21.00 -2.98 4.10
CA LEU A 586 20.16 -2.22 3.16
C LEU A 586 18.75 -2.81 3.08
N ALA A 587 17.76 -2.02 3.51
CA ALA A 587 16.36 -2.32 3.27
C ALA A 587 16.00 -2.17 1.79
N ILE A 588 15.49 -3.25 1.19
CA ILE A 588 15.20 -3.34 -0.25
C ILE A 588 13.98 -2.50 -0.66
N HIS A 589 13.06 -2.18 0.26
CA HIS A 589 11.80 -1.52 -0.07
C HIS A 589 11.50 -0.33 0.87
N PRO A 590 11.21 0.88 0.33
CA PRO A 590 11.01 2.09 1.12
C PRO A 590 9.67 2.12 1.87
N ARG A 591 8.71 1.26 1.50
CA ARG A 591 7.40 1.20 2.16
C ARG A 591 7.22 -0.13 2.90
N PRO A 592 7.44 -0.19 4.22
CA PRO A 592 7.22 -1.42 4.98
C PRO A 592 5.75 -1.78 5.07
N ALA A 593 5.43 -3.02 5.42
CA ALA A 593 4.07 -3.39 5.81
C ALA A 593 3.69 -2.63 7.10
N GLY A 594 2.47 -2.10 7.18
CA GLY A 594 2.02 -1.25 8.29
C GLY A 594 2.31 0.24 8.07
N PRO A 595 2.34 1.06 9.14
CA PRO A 595 2.59 2.49 9.04
C PRO A 595 4.05 2.79 8.69
N THR A 596 4.23 3.83 7.87
CA THR A 596 5.51 4.52 7.61
C THR A 596 5.78 5.45 8.78
N LEU A 597 6.95 5.33 9.42
CA LEU A 597 7.28 6.04 10.66
C LEU A 597 8.35 7.11 10.45
N GLU A 598 9.00 7.12 9.30
CA GLU A 598 10.08 8.03 8.91
C GLU A 598 9.67 9.50 9.14
N GLY A 599 8.42 9.84 8.80
CA GLY A 599 7.87 11.18 8.95
C GLY A 599 7.79 11.68 10.40
N LEU A 600 7.76 10.77 11.39
CA LEU A 600 7.76 11.14 12.80
C LEU A 600 9.10 11.73 13.24
N PHE A 601 10.20 11.37 12.59
CA PHE A 601 11.57 11.77 12.98
C PHE A 601 12.15 12.87 12.08
N SER A 602 11.34 13.40 11.16
CA SER A 602 11.69 14.56 10.34
C SER A 602 11.17 15.83 11.00
N GLN A 603 12.05 16.83 11.11
CA GLN A 603 11.77 18.12 11.72
C GLN A 603 11.27 18.07 13.19
N SER A 604 11.40 16.94 13.89
CA SER A 604 10.84 16.72 15.24
C SER A 604 11.91 16.50 16.34
N GLY A 605 11.46 16.51 17.59
CA GLY A 605 12.22 16.12 18.78
C GLY A 605 11.84 14.74 19.36
N PHE A 606 11.25 13.83 18.57
CA PHE A 606 10.79 12.52 19.09
C PHE A 606 11.88 11.46 19.24
N GLY A 607 13.08 11.68 18.69
CA GLY A 607 14.17 10.72 18.73
C GLY A 607 15.39 11.23 17.96
N VAL A 608 16.53 10.58 18.16
CA VAL A 608 17.79 10.92 17.48
C VAL A 608 18.08 9.88 16.42
N VAL A 609 18.17 10.31 15.16
CA VAL A 609 18.48 9.42 14.03
C VAL A 609 19.99 9.20 13.95
N LEU A 610 20.41 7.93 13.99
CA LEU A 610 21.80 7.47 14.04
C LEU A 610 22.29 6.87 12.72
N ALA A 611 21.37 6.47 11.84
CA ALA A 611 21.67 6.05 10.47
C ALA A 611 20.38 6.03 9.64
N ALA A 612 20.51 6.07 8.31
CA ALA A 612 19.40 5.88 7.40
C ALA A 612 19.85 5.36 6.04
N THR A 613 18.93 4.75 5.29
CA THR A 613 19.13 4.44 3.86
C THR A 613 18.59 5.58 3.01
N ILE A 614 19.39 6.03 2.04
CA ILE A 614 19.03 7.04 1.05
C ILE A 614 19.14 6.47 -0.37
N ALA A 615 18.13 6.73 -1.19
CA ALA A 615 18.18 6.46 -2.63
C ALA A 615 19.04 7.49 -3.36
N LEU A 616 19.89 6.99 -4.25
CA LEU A 616 20.67 7.78 -5.19
C LEU A 616 19.93 7.86 -6.54
N GLN A 617 20.23 8.90 -7.31
CA GLN A 617 19.68 9.11 -8.63
C GLN A 617 20.64 8.62 -9.72
N PRO A 618 20.17 7.98 -10.80
CA PRO A 618 21.03 7.66 -11.92
C PRO A 618 21.65 8.94 -12.46
N THR A 619 22.97 8.94 -12.68
CA THR A 619 23.63 10.10 -13.27
C THR A 619 23.17 10.27 -14.72
N PRO A 620 22.61 11.44 -15.09
CA PRO A 620 22.09 11.63 -16.44
C PRO A 620 23.23 11.55 -17.48
N ALA A 621 22.94 10.91 -18.62
CA ALA A 621 23.91 10.79 -19.72
C ALA A 621 24.28 12.16 -20.30
N PHE A 622 23.29 13.04 -20.40
CA PHE A 622 23.41 14.44 -20.82
C PHE A 622 22.52 15.32 -19.95
N ALA A 623 23.04 16.46 -19.53
CA ALA A 623 22.30 17.49 -18.81
C ALA A 623 22.68 18.89 -19.28
N GLU A 624 21.72 19.81 -19.24
CA GLU A 624 21.89 21.23 -19.57
C GLU A 624 21.15 22.08 -18.52
N ALA A 625 21.76 23.19 -18.12
CA ALA A 625 21.10 24.25 -17.37
C ALA A 625 20.66 25.34 -18.36
N MET A 626 19.45 25.84 -18.19
CA MET A 626 18.92 26.97 -18.94
C MET A 626 18.59 28.10 -17.98
N LEU A 627 19.16 29.28 -18.20
CA LEU A 627 18.97 30.46 -17.38
C LEU A 627 18.21 31.49 -18.21
N PHE A 628 17.02 31.86 -17.74
CA PHE A 628 16.14 32.84 -18.38
C PHE A 628 16.14 34.11 -17.53
N ASP A 629 16.56 35.23 -18.10
CA ASP A 629 16.34 36.54 -17.47
C ASP A 629 14.93 37.01 -17.81
N LEU A 630 14.01 36.96 -16.85
CA LEU A 630 12.61 37.37 -17.03
C LEU A 630 12.44 38.90 -16.94
N GLY A 631 13.42 39.63 -16.40
CA GLY A 631 13.32 41.07 -16.19
C GLY A 631 12.29 41.45 -15.11
N PRO A 632 11.49 42.51 -15.28
CA PRO A 632 10.61 43.04 -14.22
C PRO A 632 9.39 42.15 -13.94
N ALA A 633 8.77 42.37 -12.77
CA ALA A 633 7.65 41.58 -12.24
C ALA A 633 6.47 41.31 -13.20
N PRO A 634 6.02 42.23 -14.09
CA PRO A 634 4.84 41.99 -14.94
C PRO A 634 4.95 40.78 -15.90
N ARG A 635 6.16 40.27 -16.15
CA ARG A 635 6.39 39.09 -17.01
C ARG A 635 6.26 37.76 -16.25
N LEU A 636 6.17 37.81 -14.92
CA LEU A 636 6.27 36.65 -14.05
C LEU A 636 5.05 35.73 -14.17
N GLY A 637 3.84 36.28 -14.12
CA GLY A 637 2.60 35.49 -14.18
C GLY A 637 2.50 34.56 -15.39
N PRO A 638 2.60 35.09 -16.63
CA PRO A 638 2.58 34.27 -17.84
C PRO A 638 3.75 33.27 -17.92
N ALA A 639 4.96 33.65 -17.49
CA ALA A 639 6.12 32.77 -17.47
C ALA A 639 5.92 31.58 -16.51
N LEU A 640 5.38 31.84 -15.31
CA LEU A 640 5.08 30.80 -14.32
C LEU A 640 3.93 29.87 -14.78
N ALA A 641 2.92 30.41 -15.46
CA ALA A 641 1.87 29.59 -16.06
C ALA A 641 2.44 28.65 -17.15
N ALA A 642 3.37 29.15 -17.98
CA ALA A 642 4.08 28.34 -18.97
C ALA A 642 4.97 27.27 -18.30
N LEU A 643 5.70 27.62 -17.24
CA LEU A 643 6.49 26.69 -16.45
C LEU A 643 5.63 25.57 -15.84
N ALA A 644 4.49 25.91 -15.23
CA ALA A 644 3.55 24.92 -14.70
C ALA A 644 3.06 23.95 -15.79
N GLY A 645 2.85 24.44 -17.02
CA GLY A 645 2.56 23.61 -18.19
C GLY A 645 3.69 22.63 -18.49
N LEU A 646 4.93 23.13 -18.57
CA LEU A 646 6.11 22.28 -18.82
C LEU A 646 6.31 21.19 -17.75
N ILE A 647 6.03 21.51 -16.48
CA ILE A 647 6.09 20.53 -15.38
C ILE A 647 4.98 19.49 -15.51
N ARG A 648 3.73 19.89 -15.78
CA ARG A 648 2.62 18.95 -16.02
C ARG A 648 2.88 18.01 -17.19
N ASP A 649 3.53 18.53 -18.23
CA ASP A 649 3.87 17.78 -19.43
C ASP A 649 5.11 16.87 -19.26
N GLY A 650 5.79 16.91 -18.11
CA GLY A 650 7.03 16.16 -17.85
C GLY A 650 8.26 16.69 -18.60
N VAL A 651 8.16 17.87 -19.21
CA VAL A 651 9.27 18.50 -19.94
C VAL A 651 10.32 19.04 -18.99
N VAL A 652 9.89 19.51 -17.82
CA VAL A 652 10.75 19.95 -16.73
C VAL A 652 10.35 19.17 -15.49
N ASP A 653 11.33 18.59 -14.81
CA ASP A 653 11.11 17.99 -13.50
C ASP A 653 10.83 19.10 -12.48
N PRO A 654 9.87 18.96 -11.54
CA PRO A 654 9.47 20.07 -10.67
C PRO A 654 10.65 20.75 -9.97
N MET A 655 11.50 19.97 -9.28
CA MET A 655 12.69 20.47 -8.59
C MET A 655 13.87 20.74 -9.54
N GLY A 656 13.65 20.65 -10.85
CA GLY A 656 14.56 21.18 -11.85
C GLY A 656 14.38 22.67 -12.10
N ALA A 657 13.36 23.33 -11.53
CA ALA A 657 13.08 24.75 -11.78
C ALA A 657 13.22 25.63 -10.53
N ALA A 658 14.08 26.64 -10.61
CA ALA A 658 14.33 27.61 -9.55
C ALA A 658 14.12 29.04 -10.05
N LEU A 659 13.48 29.89 -9.24
CA LEU A 659 13.25 31.30 -9.53
C LEU A 659 14.01 32.16 -8.51
N TRP A 660 14.61 33.26 -8.95
CA TRP A 660 15.42 34.14 -8.10
C TRP A 660 15.11 35.60 -8.41
N ASP A 661 14.96 36.44 -7.38
CA ASP A 661 14.84 37.88 -7.56
C ASP A 661 16.20 38.53 -7.88
N GLY A 662 16.17 39.82 -8.24
CA GLY A 662 17.40 40.56 -8.56
C GLY A 662 18.37 40.66 -7.37
N ALA A 663 17.85 40.79 -6.15
CA ALA A 663 18.68 40.85 -4.95
C ALA A 663 19.47 39.55 -4.73
N LYS A 664 18.83 38.39 -4.91
CA LYS A 664 19.47 37.08 -4.81
C LYS A 664 20.49 36.85 -5.91
N ARG A 665 20.19 37.27 -7.15
CA ARG A 665 21.11 37.18 -8.29
C ARG A 665 22.38 38.00 -8.04
N ARG A 666 22.25 39.24 -7.53
CA ARG A 666 23.41 40.07 -7.13
C ARG A 666 24.19 39.45 -5.98
N ALA A 667 23.50 39.00 -4.92
CA ALA A 667 24.13 38.38 -3.75
C ALA A 667 24.88 37.09 -4.07
N SER A 668 24.48 36.38 -5.13
CA SER A 668 25.10 35.12 -5.57
C SER A 668 26.11 35.33 -6.71
N GLY A 669 26.37 36.56 -7.13
CA GLY A 669 27.31 36.89 -8.21
C GLY A 669 26.83 36.56 -9.64
N ALA A 670 25.55 36.21 -9.82
CA ALA A 670 24.98 35.83 -11.12
C ALA A 670 24.61 37.03 -12.02
N GLY A 671 24.56 38.25 -11.45
CA GLY A 671 24.23 39.48 -12.17
C GLY A 671 22.75 39.63 -12.55
N GLY A 672 22.33 40.87 -12.83
CA GLY A 672 20.98 41.24 -13.26
C GLY A 672 20.04 41.73 -12.15
N ASP A 673 19.22 42.74 -12.47
CA ASP A 673 18.33 43.41 -11.51
C ASP A 673 16.89 42.87 -11.49
N GLY A 674 16.54 42.04 -12.49
CA GLY A 674 15.21 41.44 -12.62
C GLY A 674 15.14 39.98 -12.13
N TRP A 675 13.96 39.39 -12.26
CA TRP A 675 13.70 37.99 -11.96
C TRP A 675 14.47 37.07 -12.92
N GLY A 676 15.08 36.02 -12.40
CA GLY A 676 15.75 34.97 -13.16
C GLY A 676 15.12 33.61 -12.92
N LEU A 677 14.92 32.82 -13.97
CA LEU A 677 14.43 31.44 -13.91
C LEU A 677 15.52 30.47 -14.40
N SER A 678 15.91 29.52 -13.57
CA SER A 678 16.84 28.44 -13.92
C SER A 678 16.09 27.14 -14.11
N LEU A 679 16.37 26.42 -15.19
CA LEU A 679 15.87 25.07 -15.46
C LEU A 679 17.03 24.09 -15.61
N ALA A 680 16.97 22.97 -14.91
CA ALA A 680 17.80 21.80 -15.14
C ALA A 680 17.07 20.81 -16.04
N LEU A 681 17.62 20.53 -17.22
CA LEU A 681 17.11 19.55 -18.16
C LEU A 681 18.09 18.39 -18.29
N SER A 682 17.57 17.17 -18.38
CA SER A 682 18.37 15.97 -18.61
C SER A 682 17.70 15.03 -19.61
N GLY A 683 18.51 14.15 -20.22
CA GLY A 683 18.03 13.16 -21.16
C GLY A 683 19.00 11.98 -21.34
N PRO A 684 18.49 10.83 -21.84
CA PRO A 684 19.31 9.66 -22.13
C PRO A 684 20.22 9.87 -23.34
N ASP A 685 19.82 10.74 -24.27
CA ASP A 685 20.56 11.08 -25.48
C ASP A 685 20.41 12.57 -25.84
N ARG A 686 21.29 13.04 -26.74
CA ARG A 686 21.33 14.43 -27.19
C ARG A 686 20.06 14.87 -27.92
N GLY A 687 19.42 13.98 -28.67
CA GLY A 687 18.20 14.26 -29.43
C GLY A 687 17.01 14.50 -28.50
N PHE A 688 16.85 13.66 -27.48
CA PHE A 688 15.83 13.81 -26.45
C PHE A 688 16.02 15.10 -25.65
N LEU A 689 17.25 15.37 -25.18
CA LEU A 689 17.57 16.62 -24.48
C LEU A 689 17.30 17.84 -25.35
N ALA A 690 17.70 17.81 -26.63
CA ALA A 690 17.41 18.88 -27.58
C ALA A 690 15.90 19.09 -27.81
N ALA A 691 15.10 18.03 -27.79
CA ALA A 691 13.64 18.13 -27.89
C ALA A 691 13.02 18.80 -26.65
N ARG A 692 13.45 18.42 -25.43
CA ARG A 692 13.04 19.09 -24.18
C ARG A 692 13.41 20.57 -24.22
N ARG A 693 14.67 20.89 -24.56
CA ARG A 693 15.16 22.27 -24.73
C ARG A 693 14.32 23.08 -25.73
N ARG A 694 14.02 22.53 -26.92
CA ARG A 694 13.17 23.21 -27.92
C ARG A 694 11.77 23.48 -27.39
N ARG A 695 11.21 22.62 -26.55
CA ARG A 695 9.88 22.82 -25.95
C ARG A 695 9.94 23.88 -24.84
N ALA A 696 10.96 23.84 -23.98
CA ALA A 696 11.19 24.85 -22.95
C ALA A 696 11.40 26.24 -23.57
N LEU A 697 12.26 26.37 -24.58
CA LEU A 697 12.50 27.63 -25.31
C LEU A 697 11.21 28.16 -25.93
N ARG A 698 10.43 27.33 -26.63
CA ARG A 698 9.16 27.78 -27.25
C ARG A 698 8.17 28.32 -26.23
N ALA A 699 8.13 27.75 -25.03
CA ALA A 699 7.20 28.15 -23.99
C ALA A 699 7.66 29.40 -23.21
N LEU A 700 8.96 29.52 -22.92
CA LEU A 700 9.49 30.53 -21.99
C LEU A 700 10.24 31.68 -22.66
N ARG A 701 10.81 31.49 -23.85
CA ARG A 701 11.53 32.55 -24.56
C ARG A 701 10.73 33.84 -24.76
N PRO A 702 9.40 33.82 -25.05
CA PRO A 702 8.61 35.05 -25.19
C PRO A 702 8.60 35.94 -23.94
N TRP A 703 8.89 35.38 -22.76
CA TRP A 703 8.84 36.07 -21.48
C TRP A 703 10.24 36.44 -20.95
N ALA A 704 11.30 36.07 -21.65
CA ALA A 704 12.68 36.29 -21.24
C ALA A 704 13.37 37.37 -22.10
N VAL A 705 14.12 38.26 -21.46
CA VAL A 705 15.05 39.21 -22.09
C VAL A 705 16.20 38.42 -22.73
N GLU A 706 16.89 37.64 -21.92
CA GLU A 706 18.05 36.85 -22.29
C GLU A 706 17.85 35.38 -21.90
N VAL A 707 18.45 34.47 -22.66
CA VAL A 707 18.49 33.05 -22.34
C VAL A 707 19.90 32.53 -22.54
N LEU A 708 20.50 32.03 -21.46
CA LEU A 708 21.78 31.32 -21.47
C LEU A 708 21.53 29.82 -21.34
N VAL A 709 22.31 29.02 -22.06
CA VAL A 709 22.27 27.56 -21.99
C VAL A 709 23.67 27.05 -21.74
N GLU A 710 23.84 26.28 -20.66
CA GLU A 710 25.12 25.68 -20.28
C GLU A 710 24.99 24.16 -20.23
N GLY A 711 25.88 23.47 -20.93
CA GLY A 711 25.96 22.01 -20.89
C GLY A 711 26.78 21.48 -19.72
N ASP A 712 26.56 20.22 -19.38
CA ASP A 712 27.34 19.47 -18.41
C ASP A 712 28.74 19.02 -18.92
N ARG A 713 29.16 19.48 -20.10
CA ARG A 713 30.44 19.10 -20.73
C ARG A 713 31.28 20.31 -21.09
N ASP A 714 32.60 20.13 -21.03
CA ASP A 714 33.56 21.13 -21.50
C ASP A 714 33.76 21.06 -23.02
N ALA A 715 34.63 21.95 -23.55
CA ALA A 715 34.95 22.02 -24.98
C ALA A 715 35.58 20.73 -25.54
N THR A 716 36.16 19.88 -24.69
CA THR A 716 36.73 18.58 -25.07
C THR A 716 35.70 17.45 -25.02
N GLY A 717 34.47 17.74 -24.59
CA GLY A 717 33.39 16.78 -24.44
C GLY A 717 33.44 15.99 -23.13
N ARG A 718 34.38 16.31 -22.23
CA ARG A 718 34.48 15.69 -20.90
C ARG A 718 33.42 16.28 -19.98
N ARG A 719 32.82 15.42 -19.14
CA ARG A 719 31.82 15.82 -18.15
C ARG A 719 32.45 16.76 -17.11
N ARG A 720 31.80 17.89 -16.86
CA ARG A 720 32.14 18.85 -15.82
C ARG A 720 31.50 18.44 -14.50
N GLU A 721 32.17 18.78 -13.41
CA GLU A 721 31.65 18.71 -12.05
C GLU A 721 30.66 19.86 -11.86
N THR A 722 29.35 19.58 -11.94
CA THR A 722 28.30 20.61 -11.90
C THR A 722 27.16 20.22 -10.96
N PRO A 723 26.35 21.19 -10.49
CA PRO A 723 25.13 20.88 -9.73
C PRO A 723 24.19 19.90 -10.45
N LEU A 724 24.15 19.91 -11.79
CA LEU A 724 23.35 18.99 -12.62
C LEU A 724 23.79 17.52 -12.52
N THR A 725 25.01 17.28 -12.05
CA THR A 725 25.60 15.94 -11.89
C THR A 725 25.83 15.60 -10.42
N GLY A 726 25.19 16.33 -9.50
CA GLY A 726 25.22 16.08 -8.06
C GLY A 726 26.33 16.78 -7.29
N PHE A 727 27.10 17.67 -7.93
CA PHE A 727 28.20 18.37 -7.28
C PHE A 727 27.70 19.58 -6.50
N SER A 728 27.97 19.57 -5.20
CA SER A 728 27.72 20.71 -4.33
C SER A 728 29.05 21.44 -4.16
N ASP A 729 29.12 22.68 -4.64
CA ASP A 729 30.33 23.51 -4.68
C ASP A 729 30.27 24.68 -3.69
N GLY A 730 29.16 24.83 -2.97
CA GLY A 730 28.95 25.95 -2.05
C GLY A 730 28.78 27.30 -2.75
N ALA A 731 28.41 27.34 -4.03
CA ALA A 731 28.28 28.60 -4.77
C ALA A 731 27.33 29.62 -4.09
N ASN A 732 26.25 29.16 -3.45
CA ASN A 732 25.31 30.07 -2.77
C ASN A 732 25.82 30.58 -1.41
N LEU A 733 26.98 30.14 -0.93
CA LEU A 733 27.56 30.65 0.33
C LEU A 733 27.84 32.14 0.28
N ALA A 734 28.20 32.68 -0.89
CA ALA A 734 28.41 34.12 -1.06
C ALA A 734 27.17 34.94 -0.63
N SER A 735 25.97 34.42 -0.88
CA SER A 735 24.73 35.13 -0.53
C SER A 735 24.50 35.29 0.98
N LEU A 736 25.14 34.47 1.83
CA LEU A 736 25.06 34.63 3.29
C LEU A 736 25.86 35.84 3.77
N TYR A 737 26.83 36.31 2.99
CA TYR A 737 27.67 37.46 3.30
C TYR A 737 27.13 38.76 2.74
N ALA A 738 25.96 38.75 2.08
CA ALA A 738 25.42 39.92 1.38
C ALA A 738 25.29 41.16 2.29
N GLY A 739 24.94 40.96 3.57
CA GLY A 739 24.87 42.04 4.56
C GLY A 739 26.22 42.61 5.00
N ARG A 740 27.30 41.82 4.93
CA ARG A 740 28.68 42.21 5.27
C ARG A 740 29.48 42.68 4.06
N GLY A 741 29.02 42.39 2.85
CA GLY A 741 29.62 42.80 1.58
C GLY A 741 30.81 41.95 1.11
N ARG A 742 31.59 41.32 1.99
CA ARG A 742 32.74 40.48 1.57
C ARG A 742 32.84 39.17 2.36
N ARG A 743 33.01 38.07 1.63
CA ARG A 743 33.34 36.74 2.17
C ARG A 743 34.85 36.60 2.44
N PRO A 744 35.27 36.12 3.62
CA PRO A 744 36.67 35.81 3.90
C PRO A 744 37.12 34.53 3.15
N GLY A 745 37.71 34.70 1.96
CA GLY A 745 38.27 33.60 1.16
C GLY A 745 37.24 32.53 0.74
N ASP A 746 37.74 31.38 0.26
CA ASP A 746 36.92 30.30 -0.31
C ASP A 746 36.24 29.41 0.74
N ALA A 747 36.71 29.42 1.99
CA ALA A 747 36.22 28.54 3.05
C ALA A 747 35.14 29.18 3.97
N GLY A 748 35.02 30.52 4.02
CA GLY A 748 34.39 31.31 5.09
C GLY A 748 33.22 30.68 5.86
N ASP A 749 33.20 30.88 7.19
CA ASP A 749 32.23 30.32 8.14
C ASP A 749 31.34 31.44 8.73
N PRO A 750 30.08 31.60 8.27
CA PRO A 750 29.18 32.66 8.72
C PRO A 750 28.98 32.75 10.24
N ASP A 751 29.03 31.62 10.96
CA ASP A 751 28.93 31.62 12.43
C ASP A 751 30.17 32.28 13.06
N ALA A 752 31.36 32.00 12.52
CA ALA A 752 32.61 32.52 13.05
C ALA A 752 32.90 33.96 12.59
N ASP A 753 32.39 34.32 11.42
CA ASP A 753 32.70 35.57 10.72
C ASP A 753 31.84 36.75 11.15
N GLY A 754 30.88 36.57 12.07
CA GLY A 754 29.99 37.64 12.52
C GLY A 754 28.97 38.04 11.46
N CYS A 755 28.59 37.13 10.57
CA CYS A 755 27.58 37.36 9.54
C CYS A 755 26.18 37.22 10.12
N GLY A 756 25.36 38.24 9.90
CA GLY A 756 23.95 38.25 10.26
C GLY A 756 23.17 37.59 9.15
N PHE A 757 22.47 36.50 9.44
CA PHE A 757 21.73 35.76 8.44
C PHE A 757 20.60 34.93 9.05
N VAL A 758 19.39 35.04 8.50
CA VAL A 758 18.22 34.22 8.86
C VAL A 758 17.40 33.85 7.63
N TRP A 759 16.81 32.65 7.64
CA TRP A 759 15.90 32.16 6.61
C TRP A 759 14.43 32.26 7.08
N LEU A 760 13.54 32.70 6.20
CA LEU A 760 12.12 32.32 6.23
C LEU A 760 11.78 31.48 5.00
N CYS A 761 11.16 30.32 5.22
CA CYS A 761 10.96 29.32 4.19
C CYS A 761 9.46 29.06 3.87
N PRO A 762 8.70 30.03 3.31
CA PRO A 762 7.26 29.89 3.05
C PRO A 762 6.94 28.86 1.97
N VAL A 763 5.74 28.26 2.03
CA VAL A 763 5.14 27.55 0.90
C VAL A 763 4.20 28.49 0.15
N ALA A 764 4.37 28.63 -1.16
CA ALA A 764 3.54 29.48 -2.01
C ALA A 764 2.96 28.69 -3.20
N PRO A 765 1.78 29.07 -3.73
CA PRO A 765 1.32 28.60 -5.03
C PRO A 765 2.31 28.94 -6.15
N LEU A 766 2.42 28.08 -7.17
CA LEU A 766 3.19 28.37 -8.39
C LEU A 766 2.37 29.31 -9.30
N GLU A 767 2.20 30.55 -8.84
CA GLU A 767 1.38 31.59 -9.47
C GLU A 767 2.06 32.95 -9.34
N GLY A 768 1.96 33.79 -10.39
CA GLY A 768 2.58 35.12 -10.38
C GLY A 768 2.11 36.00 -9.23
N ALA A 769 0.79 36.04 -9.00
CA ALA A 769 0.20 36.83 -7.92
C ALA A 769 0.71 36.43 -6.53
N ALA A 770 0.96 35.13 -6.29
CA ALA A 770 1.50 34.66 -5.02
C ALA A 770 2.96 35.10 -4.82
N VAL A 771 3.79 34.99 -5.86
CA VAL A 771 5.19 35.44 -5.80
C VAL A 771 5.27 36.95 -5.64
N GLU A 772 4.44 37.72 -6.34
CA GLU A 772 4.37 39.18 -6.21
C GLU A 772 3.90 39.61 -4.82
N ALA A 773 2.87 38.97 -4.26
CA ALA A 773 2.39 39.25 -2.91
C ALA A 773 3.46 38.97 -1.85
N LEU A 774 4.25 37.91 -2.04
CA LEU A 774 5.35 37.56 -1.16
C LEU A 774 6.51 38.57 -1.28
N ALA A 775 6.90 38.94 -2.50
CA ALA A 775 7.92 39.98 -2.72
C ALA A 775 7.52 41.31 -2.06
N ALA A 776 6.28 41.75 -2.24
CA ALA A 776 5.76 42.95 -1.59
C ALA A 776 5.74 42.85 -0.06
N ALA A 777 5.48 41.65 0.49
CA ALA A 777 5.54 41.42 1.93
C ALA A 777 6.97 41.51 2.47
N VAL A 778 7.96 40.98 1.73
CA VAL A 778 9.39 41.10 2.06
C VAL A 778 9.78 42.57 2.08
N ASP A 779 9.53 43.30 0.99
CA ASP A 779 9.87 44.72 0.87
C ASP A 779 9.28 45.55 2.03
N ALA A 780 7.99 45.34 2.32
CA ALA A 780 7.31 46.05 3.41
C ALA A 780 7.89 45.73 4.80
N ALA A 781 8.25 44.48 5.06
CA ALA A 781 8.76 44.06 6.36
C ALA A 781 10.20 44.56 6.62
N THR A 782 11.00 44.70 5.55
CA THR A 782 12.42 45.03 5.61
C THR A 782 12.73 46.49 5.30
N ALA A 783 11.76 47.29 4.85
CA ALA A 783 11.96 48.69 4.45
C ALA A 783 12.70 49.58 5.48
N ALA A 784 12.50 49.32 6.77
CA ALA A 784 13.10 50.10 7.86
C ALA A 784 14.29 49.40 8.55
N ALA A 785 14.70 48.21 8.08
CA ALA A 785 15.77 47.43 8.70
C ALA A 785 17.04 47.45 7.84
N PRO A 786 18.25 47.51 8.44
CA PRO A 786 19.51 47.49 7.72
C PRO A 786 19.86 46.06 7.26
N VAL A 787 18.98 45.45 6.46
CA VAL A 787 19.09 44.07 5.98
C VAL A 787 19.07 44.05 4.45
N VAL A 788 19.87 43.17 3.87
CA VAL A 788 19.76 42.75 2.49
C VAL A 788 18.77 41.59 2.44
N ALA A 789 17.58 41.88 1.95
CA ALA A 789 16.55 40.88 1.72
C ALA A 789 16.68 40.31 0.29
N ALA A 790 16.58 39.00 0.16
CA ALA A 790 16.64 38.33 -1.13
C ALA A 790 15.69 37.14 -1.17
N LEU A 791 15.08 36.93 -2.34
CA LEU A 791 14.01 35.96 -2.52
C LEU A 791 14.37 34.93 -3.61
N GLY A 792 14.27 33.66 -3.23
CA GLY A 792 14.35 32.53 -4.15
C GLY A 792 13.15 31.61 -4.03
N PHE A 793 12.87 30.83 -5.06
CA PHE A 793 11.89 29.76 -5.04
C PHE A 793 12.40 28.52 -5.74
N GLN A 794 11.95 27.37 -5.26
CA GLN A 794 12.12 26.07 -5.89
C GLN A 794 10.75 25.47 -6.17
N ALA A 795 10.50 25.03 -7.40
CA ALA A 795 9.26 24.36 -7.71
C ALA A 795 9.23 22.94 -7.12
N GLN A 796 8.14 22.63 -6.41
CA GLN A 796 7.91 21.32 -5.80
C GLN A 796 6.95 20.47 -6.64
N SER A 797 6.04 21.15 -7.32
CA SER A 797 5.10 20.55 -8.26
C SER A 797 4.65 21.62 -9.26
N ALA A 798 3.78 21.27 -10.21
CA ALA A 798 3.12 22.25 -11.07
C ALA A 798 2.11 23.16 -10.33
N ARG A 799 2.07 23.14 -9.00
CA ARG A 799 1.12 23.88 -8.16
C ARG A 799 1.77 24.60 -6.98
N ALA A 800 2.98 24.23 -6.58
CA ALA A 800 3.57 24.71 -5.33
C ALA A 800 5.06 25.03 -5.50
N LEU A 801 5.47 26.07 -4.78
CA LEU A 801 6.82 26.57 -4.64
C LEU A 801 7.23 26.48 -3.16
N HIS A 802 8.45 26.04 -2.91
CA HIS A 802 9.16 26.36 -1.67
C HIS A 802 9.85 27.71 -1.86
N GLY A 803 9.52 28.68 -1.03
CA GLY A 803 10.17 29.98 -0.98
C GLY A 803 11.36 29.98 -0.02
N TYR A 804 12.34 30.80 -0.34
CA TYR A 804 13.59 30.98 0.38
C TYR A 804 13.84 32.48 0.51
N VAL A 805 13.33 33.07 1.59
CA VAL A 805 13.60 34.46 1.94
C VAL A 805 14.82 34.50 2.85
N SER A 806 15.92 35.09 2.36
CA SER A 806 17.09 35.37 3.19
C SER A 806 17.10 36.82 3.62
N LEU A 807 17.31 37.06 4.92
CA LEU A 807 17.67 38.37 5.45
C LEU A 807 19.13 38.30 5.89
N ALA A 808 19.99 39.11 5.29
CA ALA A 808 21.41 39.17 5.61
C ALA A 808 21.80 40.57 6.12
N TRP A 809 22.59 40.65 7.18
CA TRP A 809 23.06 41.92 7.75
C TRP A 809 24.46 41.77 8.34
N ASP A 810 25.06 42.88 8.76
CA ASP A 810 26.32 42.89 9.49
C ASP A 810 26.04 42.96 11.00
N ARG A 811 26.42 41.91 11.75
CA ARG A 811 26.17 41.85 13.20
C ARG A 811 27.06 42.82 13.98
N ALA A 812 28.13 43.33 13.37
CA ALA A 812 28.99 44.32 14.02
C ALA A 812 28.30 45.70 14.12
N GLN A 813 27.25 45.94 13.34
CA GLN A 813 26.52 47.20 13.38
C GLN A 813 25.61 47.27 14.63
N PRO A 814 25.74 48.32 15.47
CA PRO A 814 24.92 48.48 16.66
C PRO A 814 23.42 48.47 16.33
N GLY A 815 22.65 47.62 17.02
CA GLY A 815 21.20 47.51 16.84
C GLY A 815 20.74 46.78 15.58
N ALA A 816 21.63 46.37 14.68
CA ALA A 816 21.27 45.68 13.44
C ALA A 816 20.63 44.31 13.70
N ASP A 817 21.14 43.56 14.68
CA ASP A 817 20.57 42.29 15.14
C ASP A 817 19.09 42.44 15.55
N ALA A 818 18.78 43.44 16.39
CA ALA A 818 17.42 43.70 16.86
C ALA A 818 16.49 44.15 15.71
N ALA A 819 16.98 45.02 14.82
CA ALA A 819 16.22 45.49 13.66
C ALA A 819 15.94 44.35 12.66
N ALA A 820 16.92 43.48 12.42
CA ALA A 820 16.77 42.31 11.55
C ALA A 820 15.76 41.30 12.10
N MET A 821 15.82 41.01 13.41
CA MET A 821 14.87 40.12 14.06
C MET A 821 13.45 40.69 14.09
N ALA A 822 13.28 41.99 14.31
CA ALA A 822 11.98 42.62 14.21
C ALA A 822 11.40 42.57 12.78
N ALA A 823 12.26 42.66 11.74
CA ALA A 823 11.83 42.49 10.36
C ALA A 823 11.45 41.04 10.04
N HIS A 824 12.22 40.07 10.56
CA HIS A 824 11.91 38.65 10.47
C HIS A 824 10.52 38.34 11.04
N ASP A 825 10.21 38.81 12.24
CA ASP A 825 8.95 38.49 12.93
C ASP A 825 7.74 39.13 12.22
N ARG A 826 7.85 40.40 11.81
CA ARG A 826 6.81 41.07 10.99
C ARG A 826 6.55 40.31 9.69
N LEU A 827 7.61 39.84 9.03
CA LEU A 827 7.46 39.07 7.79
C LEU A 827 6.79 37.72 8.06
N ALA A 828 7.19 37.01 9.10
CA ALA A 828 6.60 35.73 9.47
C ALA A 828 5.09 35.84 9.72
N GLU A 829 4.66 36.82 10.52
CA GLU A 829 3.25 37.12 10.77
C GLU A 829 2.50 37.40 9.47
N ARG A 830 3.09 38.21 8.58
CA ARG A 830 2.49 38.55 7.29
C ARG A 830 2.34 37.36 6.38
N LEU A 831 3.33 36.47 6.31
CA LEU A 831 3.28 35.25 5.50
C LEU A 831 2.19 34.29 5.99
N ILE A 832 2.03 34.14 7.30
CA ILE A 832 0.93 33.35 7.88
C ILE A 832 -0.43 33.96 7.51
N ALA A 833 -0.57 35.29 7.61
CA ALA A 833 -1.81 35.98 7.22
C ALA A 833 -2.13 35.85 5.72
N LEU A 834 -1.12 35.71 4.86
CA LEU A 834 -1.27 35.43 3.43
C LEU A 834 -1.56 33.96 3.11
N GLY A 835 -1.60 33.08 4.11
CA GLY A 835 -1.80 31.64 3.91
C GLY A 835 -0.57 30.93 3.34
N MET A 836 0.63 31.49 3.55
CA MET A 836 1.92 30.96 3.08
C MET A 836 2.81 30.54 4.26
N PRO A 837 2.42 29.53 5.06
CA PRO A 837 3.19 29.13 6.23
C PRO A 837 4.55 28.55 5.84
N PRO A 838 5.56 28.62 6.73
CA PRO A 838 6.86 28.05 6.45
C PRO A 838 6.84 26.52 6.46
N PHE A 839 7.49 25.88 5.48
CA PHE A 839 7.72 24.43 5.47
C PHE A 839 8.90 24.00 6.35
N ARG A 840 9.78 24.95 6.67
CA ARG A 840 10.94 24.77 7.55
C ARG A 840 11.08 26.00 8.45
N ARG A 841 11.21 25.77 9.75
CA ARG A 841 11.28 26.83 10.76
C ARG A 841 12.69 26.90 11.33
N GLY A 842 13.20 28.12 11.50
CA GLY A 842 14.41 28.37 12.28
C GLY A 842 14.10 28.50 13.76
N TRP A 843 15.13 28.49 14.59
CA TRP A 843 15.02 28.79 16.03
C TRP A 843 14.70 30.26 16.28
N ALA A 844 15.18 31.13 15.39
CA ALA A 844 14.87 32.55 15.39
C ALA A 844 13.35 32.76 15.24
N GLY A 845 12.71 33.45 16.19
CA GLY A 845 11.26 33.73 16.17
C GLY A 845 10.35 32.51 16.34
N LEU A 846 10.87 31.37 16.83
CA LEU A 846 10.09 30.13 17.00
C LEU A 846 8.86 30.32 17.91
N ALA A 847 8.99 31.14 18.96
CA ALA A 847 7.90 31.48 19.88
C ALA A 847 6.76 32.26 19.19
N ALA A 848 7.06 33.06 18.17
CA ALA A 848 6.08 33.88 17.46
C ALA A 848 5.22 33.09 16.45
N GLN A 849 5.50 31.79 16.23
CA GLN A 849 4.84 30.99 15.20
C GLN A 849 4.23 29.68 15.76
N PRO A 850 3.23 29.73 16.65
CA PRO A 850 2.63 28.52 17.20
C PRO A 850 1.94 27.66 16.12
N ILE A 851 1.83 26.36 16.37
CA ILE A 851 0.95 25.49 15.56
C ILE A 851 -0.49 25.89 15.87
N ALA A 852 -1.14 26.55 14.92
CA ALA A 852 -2.49 27.09 15.12
C ALA A 852 -3.55 25.99 15.31
N ASP A 853 -3.38 24.82 14.67
CA ASP A 853 -4.38 23.75 14.68
C ASP A 853 -4.41 22.98 16.03
N PRO A 854 -5.53 23.02 16.79
CA PRO A 854 -5.63 22.32 18.08
C PRO A 854 -5.54 20.79 17.97
N THR A 855 -6.00 20.22 16.86
CA THR A 855 -6.01 18.76 16.66
C THR A 855 -4.58 18.25 16.44
N ALA A 856 -3.82 18.94 15.59
CA ALA A 856 -2.40 18.66 15.35
C ALA A 856 -1.62 18.75 16.66
N ARG A 857 -1.85 19.80 17.48
CA ARG A 857 -1.24 19.92 18.80
C ARG A 857 -1.56 18.75 19.72
N ALA A 858 -2.82 18.34 19.82
CA ALA A 858 -3.21 17.20 20.66
C ALA A 858 -2.57 15.87 20.21
N VAL A 859 -2.42 15.67 18.90
CA VAL A 859 -1.75 14.49 18.35
C VAL A 859 -0.25 14.52 18.66
N LEU A 860 0.41 15.65 18.42
CA LEU A 860 1.84 15.81 18.71
C LEU A 860 2.14 15.64 20.20
N ALA A 861 1.30 16.16 21.09
CA ALA A 861 1.44 15.98 22.53
C ALA A 861 1.37 14.49 22.94
N ARG A 862 0.44 13.73 22.35
CA ARG A 862 0.34 12.28 22.58
C ARG A 862 1.55 11.51 22.06
N LEU A 863 2.10 11.92 20.91
CA LEU A 863 3.32 11.34 20.37
C LEU A 863 4.53 11.66 21.24
N ARG A 864 4.65 12.92 21.71
CA ARG A 864 5.69 13.36 22.63
C ARG A 864 5.65 12.56 23.93
N ALA A 865 4.48 12.45 24.57
CA ALA A 865 4.33 11.68 25.80
C ALA A 865 4.68 10.19 25.64
N ALA A 866 4.54 9.64 24.43
CA ALA A 866 4.87 8.23 24.15
C ALA A 866 6.35 8.01 23.80
N LEU A 867 6.98 8.94 23.07
CA LEU A 867 8.32 8.77 22.51
C LEU A 867 9.41 9.50 23.32
N ASP A 868 9.04 10.59 24.00
CA ASP A 868 9.91 11.36 24.88
C ASP A 868 9.15 11.81 26.15
N PRO A 869 8.82 10.87 27.05
CA PRO A 869 8.01 11.15 28.24
C PRO A 869 8.68 12.14 29.20
N ALA A 870 10.02 12.22 29.18
CA ALA A 870 10.79 13.14 30.01
C ALA A 870 10.90 14.55 29.39
N GLY A 871 10.46 14.76 28.15
CA GLY A 871 10.63 16.04 27.45
C GLY A 871 12.10 16.44 27.27
N ALA A 872 13.01 15.46 27.20
CA ALA A 872 14.45 15.68 27.19
C ALA A 872 14.97 16.10 25.80
N LEU A 873 14.35 15.66 24.71
CA LEU A 873 14.93 15.77 23.37
C LEU A 873 14.54 17.07 22.66
N SER A 874 15.51 17.97 22.49
CA SER A 874 15.34 19.28 21.82
C SER A 874 14.10 20.02 22.32
N PRO A 875 14.01 20.35 23.63
CA PRO A 875 12.91 21.14 24.15
C PRO A 875 12.79 22.47 23.37
N GLY A 876 11.56 22.98 23.25
CA GLY A 876 11.25 24.14 22.41
C GLY A 876 11.09 23.84 20.91
N ARG A 877 11.57 22.69 20.40
CA ARG A 877 11.31 22.27 19.02
C ARG A 877 9.82 21.92 18.86
N THR A 878 9.11 22.71 18.04
CA THR A 878 7.63 22.69 17.93
C THR A 878 7.01 21.41 17.35
N LEU A 879 7.80 20.41 16.95
CA LEU A 879 7.34 19.11 16.44
C LEU A 879 7.92 17.96 17.27
#